data_AF-A0A535D8P4-F1
#
_entry.id   AF-A0A535D8P4-F1
#
_cell.length_a   1.000
_cell.length_b   1.000
_cell.length_c   1.000
_cell.angle_alpha   90.00
_cell.angle_beta   90.00
_cell.angle_gamma   90.00
#
_symmetry.space_group_name_H-M   'P 1'
#
loop_
_entity.id
_entity.type
_entity.pdbx_description
1 polymer ?
#
loop_
_entity_poly.entity_id
_entity_poly.type
_entity_poly.pdbx_seq_one_letter_code
_entity_poly.pdbx_strand_id
1 'polypeptide(L)'
;RHRHLHDDDRGRAACARRAGVPRSEGARPQGPGGGPRPDVHAGRGHALPSRGGARSDLARGDRVARRTRRRRSGAGRAGGDRGGSRAPARESGVACRGSEGVVEGRAHGSRPACHGARRVGARRLRFPRRGAATPRRERAAGSWLASALLLTRRRFRGRGARHDHDAIRGHRRTRRARDGEGERGAHVERDREESGLSVSLKEDQLILITEDDGSLPLRASSALGFYYHDTQFLSGYKVRVNGTEPLLLSANTEQNYVATFQLMHSEGATIGTARHSAKTLSIRRTRFLADGLRERIGILNANPQPAHITLELEFEASFRDMFSVRGYRDVSTPVAVAVERREDGIVLERMGRDGVRRTTEIAVRPVPDRIDGTRMVLERDLAAQQVFTLEISVIPHEDGAGESPSPSRFDDALDALNARYRRFIRGCTSYETSSETLDEGLIARSALDLRALLEFHEGGPFPTAGIPWYAVPFGRDALITAYQTLGWNPDLARGTLRLLARYQGQKVDEYTEEEPGKIFHELRRGELARLGEIPHRPYYGAVDATPLFALVFAETVKWTADRALWRELLAAAERALTWCDGPYGDPDRDGYVEYGARGTALRSQGWKDSSESLSERDGSWSELPAALVEVQAYVFAAKRGLADLYALDGDHKRAERLRAEARELQEKFERDFWMADENAYAQALNAKKRQVPAVTSNAAHTLWAGIASPDRATALVRRLMSPDMYTGWGLRTLSSRYPTYNPMSYHNGSVWPHDSAMAAQGMARYGFHEEANEVVSGLIEAGRRFPNSRLPELFCGFQRDLRFSSRPADYLVSCIPQAWSAGMIFLNLRTLLGMEPDLLTQRLLMDPALPPWLERIDVRDLRVFGEPLSFRVRRRAGGDKIVGARGRVVRAGVASPA
;
A
#
# COMPACT_ATOMS: atom_id res chain seq x y z
N ARG A 1 8.48 49.22 -42.56
CA ARG A 1 9.62 50.07 -42.97
C ARG A 1 10.88 49.34 -42.50
N HIS A 2 11.81 48.80 -43.29
CA HIS A 2 11.91 48.46 -44.73
C HIS A 2 12.42 46.98 -44.79
N ARG A 3 12.07 46.10 -45.74
CA ARG A 3 12.62 45.92 -47.11
C ARG A 3 14.16 46.12 -47.17
N HIS A 4 14.97 45.18 -47.69
CA HIS A 4 14.89 44.54 -49.01
C HIS A 4 15.64 43.17 -49.10
N LEU A 5 15.13 42.28 -49.98
CA LEU A 5 15.82 41.40 -50.96
C LEU A 5 16.95 40.43 -50.52
N HIS A 6 17.22 39.28 -51.16
CA HIS A 6 16.63 38.54 -52.30
C HIS A 6 16.41 37.06 -51.81
N ASP A 7 15.47 36.26 -52.32
CA ASP A 7 15.38 35.55 -53.62
C ASP A 7 16.64 34.72 -53.99
N ASP A 8 16.56 33.53 -54.57
CA ASP A 8 15.54 32.45 -54.60
C ASP A 8 16.23 31.20 -55.20
N ASP A 9 15.78 29.97 -54.89
CA ASP A 9 15.67 28.88 -55.88
C ASP A 9 14.96 27.62 -55.34
N ARG A 10 14.35 26.82 -56.25
CA ARG A 10 13.58 25.61 -55.94
C ARG A 10 13.76 24.51 -56.99
N GLY A 11 14.39 23.40 -56.60
CA GLY A 11 14.40 22.15 -57.39
C GLY A 11 13.43 21.08 -56.87
N ARG A 12 12.64 20.44 -57.74
CA ARG A 12 11.69 19.35 -57.39
C ARG A 12 11.93 18.05 -58.18
N ALA A 13 11.72 16.93 -57.48
CA ALA A 13 11.13 15.67 -57.96
C ALA A 13 11.89 14.69 -58.90
N ALA A 14 12.26 13.54 -58.31
CA ALA A 14 11.76 12.18 -58.64
C ALA A 14 12.47 11.23 -59.64
N CYS A 15 12.20 9.93 -59.40
CA CYS A 15 12.31 8.74 -60.27
C CYS A 15 13.66 7.98 -60.50
N ALA A 16 13.95 7.08 -59.56
CA ALA A 16 13.76 5.62 -59.69
C ALA A 16 14.56 4.71 -60.68
N ARG A 17 15.16 3.66 -60.07
CA ARG A 17 15.15 2.21 -60.42
C ARG A 17 16.18 1.58 -61.40
N ARG A 18 16.81 0.53 -60.84
CA ARG A 18 17.18 -0.79 -61.42
C ARG A 18 18.29 -0.88 -62.47
N ALA A 19 18.95 -2.04 -62.47
CA ALA A 19 19.95 -2.46 -63.45
C ALA A 19 19.69 -3.90 -63.95
N GLY A 20 20.14 -4.19 -65.17
CA GLY A 20 20.73 -5.49 -65.55
C GLY A 20 19.81 -6.70 -65.72
N VAL A 21 19.57 -7.09 -66.98
CA VAL A 21 19.09 -8.43 -67.42
C VAL A 21 19.84 -8.78 -68.71
N PRO A 22 20.04 -10.06 -69.04
CA PRO A 22 19.97 -10.48 -70.44
C PRO A 22 18.91 -11.58 -70.69
N ARG A 23 18.44 -11.64 -71.94
CA ARG A 23 17.40 -12.57 -72.46
C ARG A 23 18.08 -13.86 -73.01
N SER A 24 17.44 -14.86 -73.65
CA SER A 24 16.11 -14.97 -74.27
C SER A 24 15.71 -16.45 -74.51
N GLU A 25 14.39 -16.70 -74.47
CA GLU A 25 13.59 -17.57 -75.36
C GLU A 25 13.96 -19.06 -75.64
N GLY A 26 12.94 -19.92 -75.63
CA GLY A 26 13.00 -21.34 -76.03
C GLY A 26 11.65 -22.05 -75.80
N ALA A 27 11.27 -23.01 -76.66
CA ALA A 27 9.91 -23.58 -76.71
C ALA A 27 9.82 -25.10 -76.42
N ARG A 28 8.57 -25.58 -76.29
CA ARG A 28 8.12 -27.00 -76.28
C ARG A 28 8.46 -27.73 -77.62
N PRO A 29 8.25 -29.07 -77.78
CA PRO A 29 7.93 -30.16 -76.83
C PRO A 29 8.77 -31.48 -77.03
N GLN A 30 8.31 -32.58 -76.39
CA GLN A 30 8.56 -34.03 -76.67
C GLN A 30 9.69 -34.74 -75.88
N GLY A 31 9.55 -36.07 -75.69
CA GLY A 31 10.43 -36.97 -74.90
C GLY A 31 11.23 -37.94 -75.80
N PRO A 32 11.54 -39.21 -75.40
CA PRO A 32 11.06 -40.00 -74.25
C PRO A 32 12.12 -40.85 -73.46
N GLY A 33 11.69 -41.53 -72.37
CA GLY A 33 12.38 -42.69 -71.73
C GLY A 33 13.50 -42.40 -70.70
N GLY A 34 13.81 -43.26 -69.72
CA GLY A 34 13.09 -44.46 -69.23
C GLY A 34 13.86 -45.34 -68.23
N GLY A 35 13.20 -45.80 -67.14
CA GLY A 35 13.68 -46.85 -66.20
C GLY A 35 14.65 -46.39 -65.08
N PRO A 36 14.95 -47.23 -64.05
CA PRO A 36 14.52 -48.62 -63.81
C PRO A 36 13.64 -48.82 -62.52
N ARG A 37 13.48 -50.10 -62.10
CA ARG A 37 12.61 -50.69 -61.02
C ARG A 37 13.47 -51.30 -59.87
N PRO A 38 12.95 -51.74 -58.68
CA PRO A 38 11.84 -52.70 -58.36
C PRO A 38 10.67 -52.07 -57.53
N ASP A 39 9.42 -52.58 -57.43
CA ASP A 39 8.83 -53.93 -57.15
C ASP A 39 8.99 -54.38 -55.67
N VAL A 40 8.01 -54.93 -54.91
CA VAL A 40 6.79 -55.74 -55.17
C VAL A 40 5.66 -55.48 -54.11
N HIS A 41 4.35 -55.55 -54.49
CA HIS A 41 3.05 -55.79 -53.74
C HIS A 41 2.81 -55.33 -52.27
N ALA A 42 1.58 -55.17 -51.70
CA ALA A 42 0.16 -54.92 -52.11
C ALA A 42 -0.69 -54.82 -50.79
N GLY A 43 -1.98 -54.44 -50.69
CA GLY A 43 -2.96 -53.86 -51.63
C GLY A 43 -4.44 -54.12 -51.20
N ARG A 44 -5.36 -53.17 -51.49
CA ARG A 44 -6.84 -53.14 -51.21
C ARG A 44 -7.29 -52.77 -49.76
N GLY A 45 -8.41 -52.06 -49.56
CA GLY A 45 -9.27 -51.33 -50.54
C GLY A 45 -10.61 -50.81 -49.97
N HIS A 46 -11.24 -49.88 -50.71
CA HIS A 46 -12.63 -49.34 -50.63
C HIS A 46 -13.08 -48.66 -49.31
N ALA A 47 -13.76 -47.50 -49.20
CA ALA A 47 -14.48 -46.54 -50.08
C ALA A 47 -15.99 -46.40 -49.70
N LEU A 48 -16.32 -45.24 -49.10
CA LEU A 48 -17.43 -44.28 -49.37
C LEU A 48 -18.69 -44.72 -50.18
N PRO A 49 -19.86 -44.00 -50.10
CA PRO A 49 -20.33 -42.98 -49.13
C PRO A 49 -21.84 -43.07 -48.73
N SER A 50 -22.40 -42.09 -47.97
CA SER A 50 -23.43 -41.12 -48.47
C SER A 50 -24.60 -40.69 -47.54
N ARG A 51 -24.87 -39.37 -47.58
CA ARG A 51 -26.17 -38.61 -47.57
C ARG A 51 -27.28 -38.79 -46.50
N GLY A 52 -27.65 -37.64 -45.89
CA GLY A 52 -29.02 -37.29 -45.44
C GLY A 52 -29.39 -37.68 -44.00
N GLY A 53 -30.35 -37.03 -43.31
CA GLY A 53 -31.06 -35.78 -43.63
C GLY A 53 -32.34 -35.55 -42.77
N ALA A 54 -32.65 -34.29 -42.48
CA ALA A 54 -33.92 -33.74 -41.95
C ALA A 54 -34.40 -34.01 -40.48
N ARG A 55 -34.65 -32.88 -39.80
CA ARG A 55 -35.58 -32.53 -38.69
C ARG A 55 -36.62 -33.55 -38.20
N SER A 56 -36.88 -33.53 -36.89
CA SER A 56 -38.25 -33.33 -36.32
C SER A 56 -38.22 -32.86 -34.86
N ASP A 57 -39.11 -31.94 -34.49
CA ASP A 57 -39.43 -31.57 -33.10
C ASP A 57 -40.41 -32.57 -32.47
N LEU A 58 -40.49 -32.62 -31.13
CA LEU A 58 -41.75 -32.70 -30.37
C LEU A 58 -41.53 -32.60 -28.84
N ALA A 59 -42.56 -32.17 -28.12
CA ALA A 59 -42.55 -32.05 -26.65
C ALA A 59 -43.90 -32.44 -26.05
N ARG A 60 -43.90 -33.03 -24.83
CA ARG A 60 -44.94 -32.89 -23.77
C ARG A 60 -44.75 -33.86 -22.58
N GLY A 61 -44.65 -33.29 -21.38
CA GLY A 61 -45.62 -33.44 -20.28
C GLY A 61 -46.14 -34.80 -19.75
N ASP A 62 -46.01 -34.94 -18.42
CA ASP A 62 -47.04 -35.36 -17.44
C ASP A 62 -47.19 -36.84 -16.96
N ARG A 63 -47.24 -36.96 -15.60
CA ARG A 63 -48.04 -37.88 -14.73
C ARG A 63 -47.63 -39.33 -14.34
N VAL A 64 -47.61 -39.51 -12.99
CA VAL A 64 -48.27 -40.57 -12.18
C VAL A 64 -47.61 -41.97 -12.01
N ALA A 65 -46.72 -42.04 -11.01
CA ALA A 65 -46.77 -42.85 -9.76
C ALA A 65 -47.30 -44.32 -9.67
N ARG A 66 -46.63 -45.09 -8.75
CA ARG A 66 -47.17 -45.75 -7.52
C ARG A 66 -47.03 -47.30 -7.39
N ARG A 67 -46.81 -47.77 -6.14
CA ARG A 67 -46.98 -49.14 -5.54
C ARG A 67 -45.77 -50.11 -5.53
N THR A 68 -45.55 -51.02 -4.55
CA THR A 68 -46.07 -51.25 -3.15
C THR A 68 -45.29 -52.34 -2.37
N ARG A 69 -45.40 -52.33 -1.02
CA ARG A 69 -45.30 -53.43 0.03
C ARG A 69 -44.19 -53.14 1.08
N ARG A 70 -44.31 -53.42 2.40
CA ARG A 70 -45.37 -53.96 3.32
C ARG A 70 -45.19 -53.28 4.72
N ARG A 71 -46.25 -52.87 5.44
CA ARG A 71 -46.77 -53.44 6.74
C ARG A 71 -45.71 -54.12 7.65
N ARG A 72 -45.59 -53.91 8.96
CA ARG A 72 -46.48 -53.51 10.12
C ARG A 72 -45.68 -52.57 11.08
N SER A 73 -46.07 -52.05 12.26
CA SER A 73 -47.30 -51.59 12.99
C SER A 73 -46.84 -51.07 14.39
N GLY A 74 -47.53 -50.23 15.19
CA GLY A 74 -48.83 -49.55 15.10
C GLY A 74 -49.17 -48.76 16.40
N ALA A 75 -50.29 -48.01 16.40
CA ALA A 75 -51.05 -47.34 17.50
C ALA A 75 -50.31 -46.57 18.65
N GLY A 76 -50.72 -45.35 19.06
CA GLY A 76 -51.71 -44.41 18.51
C GLY A 76 -52.40 -43.49 19.56
N ARG A 77 -53.14 -42.47 19.09
CA ARG A 77 -54.04 -41.54 19.84
C ARG A 77 -53.38 -40.53 20.82
N ALA A 78 -53.99 -39.39 21.18
CA ALA A 78 -55.00 -38.53 20.52
C ALA A 78 -55.17 -37.19 21.30
N GLY A 79 -55.60 -36.11 20.64
CA GLY A 79 -56.04 -34.84 21.28
C GLY A 79 -54.90 -33.96 21.83
N GLY A 80 -55.15 -32.72 22.25
CA GLY A 80 -56.41 -31.95 22.24
C GLY A 80 -56.17 -30.49 22.68
N ASP A 81 -57.13 -29.61 22.41
CA ASP A 81 -56.97 -28.14 22.47
C ASP A 81 -57.01 -27.52 23.89
N ARG A 82 -56.74 -26.20 23.95
CA ARG A 82 -56.76 -25.25 25.10
C ARG A 82 -55.43 -25.16 25.89
N GLY A 83 -54.92 -23.99 26.29
CA GLY A 83 -55.42 -22.61 26.13
C GLY A 83 -55.55 -21.91 27.48
N GLY A 84 -54.63 -21.00 27.83
CA GLY A 84 -54.60 -20.40 29.17
C GLY A 84 -53.52 -19.33 29.39
N SER A 85 -53.70 -18.15 28.81
CA SER A 85 -52.86 -16.97 29.08
C SER A 85 -53.55 -16.00 30.06
N ARG A 86 -52.91 -15.64 31.18
CA ARG A 86 -53.20 -14.40 31.92
C ARG A 86 -52.08 -14.02 32.90
N ALA A 87 -51.96 -12.72 33.16
CA ALA A 87 -51.03 -12.11 34.11
C ALA A 87 -51.82 -11.29 35.19
N PRO A 88 -51.50 -10.03 35.54
CA PRO A 88 -50.60 -9.69 36.65
C PRO A 88 -51.21 -8.80 37.76
N ALA A 89 -50.65 -8.87 38.98
CA ALA A 89 -50.67 -7.86 40.06
C ALA A 89 -49.51 -8.17 41.05
N ARG A 90 -48.81 -7.29 41.81
CA ARG A 90 -48.97 -5.95 42.44
C ARG A 90 -49.20 -6.01 43.97
N GLU A 91 -48.44 -5.17 44.69
CA GLU A 91 -48.71 -4.67 46.08
C GLU A 91 -48.65 -5.67 47.26
N SER A 92 -48.45 -5.30 48.54
CA SER A 92 -47.75 -4.15 49.19
C SER A 92 -47.58 -4.38 50.72
N GLY A 93 -46.95 -3.46 51.47
CA GLY A 93 -46.88 -3.41 52.97
C GLY A 93 -45.48 -3.70 53.56
N VAL A 94 -44.77 -2.91 54.39
CA VAL A 94 -44.95 -1.69 55.25
C VAL A 94 -44.97 -1.98 56.76
N ALA A 95 -43.90 -1.55 57.46
CA ALA A 95 -43.79 -1.43 58.93
C ALA A 95 -42.83 -0.26 59.29
N CYS A 96 -42.75 0.17 60.56
CA CYS A 96 -42.45 1.58 60.90
C CYS A 96 -41.66 1.86 62.21
N ARG A 97 -40.67 2.80 62.14
CA ARG A 97 -40.03 3.57 63.27
C ARG A 97 -39.15 2.72 64.25
N GLY A 98 -38.29 3.28 65.13
CA GLY A 98 -37.71 4.64 65.24
C GLY A 98 -37.07 4.99 66.62
N SER A 99 -35.91 5.66 66.59
CA SER A 99 -35.32 6.63 67.59
C SER A 99 -34.81 6.23 69.02
N GLU A 100 -33.82 7.01 69.50
CA GLU A 100 -33.23 7.15 70.89
C GLU A 100 -32.35 5.99 71.44
N GLY A 101 -31.28 6.17 72.25
CA GLY A 101 -30.45 7.35 72.65
C GLY A 101 -29.53 7.08 73.90
N VAL A 102 -28.43 7.85 74.11
CA VAL A 102 -27.75 8.15 75.43
C VAL A 102 -26.95 6.99 76.13
N VAL A 103 -25.74 7.09 76.76
CA VAL A 103 -24.62 8.09 76.84
C VAL A 103 -23.30 7.48 77.46
N GLU A 104 -22.16 8.21 77.37
CA GLU A 104 -20.82 8.19 78.07
C GLU A 104 -20.11 6.94 78.72
N GLY A 105 -18.76 6.91 78.66
CA GLY A 105 -17.90 5.93 79.39
C GLY A 105 -16.35 6.01 79.20
N ARG A 106 -15.67 6.88 79.98
CA ARG A 106 -14.21 7.21 80.05
C ARG A 106 -13.09 6.16 79.70
N ALA A 107 -12.19 6.58 78.79
CA ALA A 107 -10.71 6.80 78.89
C ALA A 107 -9.68 5.83 79.56
N HIS A 108 -8.48 5.79 78.92
CA HIS A 108 -7.11 5.47 79.38
C HIS A 108 -6.66 4.00 79.65
N GLY A 109 -5.43 3.68 79.21
CA GLY A 109 -4.66 2.47 79.50
C GLY A 109 -3.32 2.42 78.71
N SER A 110 -2.21 1.98 79.34
CA SER A 110 -0.84 2.12 78.79
C SER A 110 -0.05 0.80 78.69
N ARG A 111 1.01 0.82 77.85
CA ARG A 111 2.20 -0.08 77.81
C ARG A 111 2.72 -0.47 79.22
N PRO A 112 3.49 -1.59 79.45
CA PRO A 112 4.66 -1.96 78.60
C PRO A 112 5.25 -3.42 78.60
N ALA A 113 6.33 -3.58 77.81
CA ALA A 113 7.60 -4.31 78.10
C ALA A 113 7.81 -5.84 77.92
N CYS A 114 9.07 -6.16 77.53
CA CYS A 114 9.84 -7.44 77.68
C CYS A 114 9.32 -8.72 76.97
N HIS A 115 10.10 -9.77 76.68
CA HIS A 115 11.53 -10.07 76.35
C HIS A 115 11.54 -11.58 75.92
N GLY A 116 12.43 -12.18 75.12
CA GLY A 116 13.63 -11.83 74.34
C GLY A 116 14.01 -13.06 73.45
N ALA A 117 15.24 -13.36 73.00
CA ALA A 117 16.53 -12.66 73.06
C ALA A 117 17.60 -13.29 72.11
N ARG A 118 18.53 -12.47 71.58
CA ARG A 118 19.92 -12.83 71.11
C ARG A 118 20.02 -13.72 69.83
N ARG A 119 21.12 -13.80 69.06
CA ARG A 119 22.56 -13.37 69.05
C ARG A 119 23.00 -13.42 67.54
N VAL A 120 23.98 -12.75 66.88
CA VAL A 120 25.12 -11.79 67.07
C VAL A 120 25.13 -10.88 65.81
N GLY A 121 25.36 -9.55 65.86
CA GLY A 121 26.63 -8.83 65.56
C GLY A 121 26.86 -8.54 64.05
N ALA A 122 26.98 -7.31 63.50
CA ALA A 122 27.80 -6.11 63.80
C ALA A 122 29.23 -6.16 63.17
N ARG A 123 29.87 -5.09 62.64
CA ARG A 123 29.53 -3.64 62.56
C ARG A 123 30.53 -2.81 61.70
N ARG A 124 30.08 -1.65 61.18
CA ARG A 124 30.75 -0.32 60.87
C ARG A 124 30.75 0.09 59.38
N LEU A 125 30.41 1.32 58.94
CA LEU A 125 30.66 2.73 59.36
C LEU A 125 32.07 3.23 58.94
N ARG A 126 32.31 4.49 58.47
CA ARG A 126 31.56 5.77 58.63
C ARG A 126 31.96 6.90 57.62
N PHE A 127 31.16 7.98 57.55
CA PHE A 127 31.43 9.28 56.87
C PHE A 127 32.53 10.14 57.56
N PRO A 128 33.03 11.23 56.90
CA PRO A 128 32.54 12.62 57.18
C PRO A 128 32.54 13.58 55.94
N ARG A 129 32.34 14.92 56.06
CA ARG A 129 31.15 15.74 56.46
C ARG A 129 31.42 17.28 56.28
N ARG A 130 30.36 18.12 56.25
CA ARG A 130 30.30 19.63 56.27
C ARG A 130 30.31 20.30 54.87
N GLY A 131 29.81 21.53 54.66
CA GLY A 131 29.27 22.57 55.58
C GLY A 131 27.83 23.03 55.27
N ALA A 132 27.39 24.20 55.78
CA ALA A 132 25.96 24.60 55.83
C ALA A 132 25.69 26.10 55.67
N ALA A 133 24.47 26.47 55.25
CA ALA A 133 23.80 27.76 55.52
C ALA A 133 22.26 27.68 55.29
N THR A 134 21.45 28.32 56.15
CA THR A 134 20.01 28.65 55.96
C THR A 134 19.67 29.90 56.81
N PRO A 135 18.71 30.76 56.40
CA PRO A 135 17.33 30.77 56.95
C PRO A 135 16.23 30.89 55.84
N ARG A 136 14.98 30.38 56.00
CA ARG A 136 13.76 31.01 56.63
C ARG A 136 13.45 32.43 56.10
N ARG A 137 12.22 32.83 55.73
CA ARG A 137 10.82 32.61 56.23
C ARG A 137 9.83 32.99 55.08
N GLU A 138 8.48 32.89 55.06
CA GLU A 138 7.36 32.37 55.88
C GLU A 138 6.07 32.22 54.98
N ARG A 139 4.99 31.57 55.47
CA ARG A 139 3.57 31.55 54.98
C ARG A 139 3.33 30.74 53.66
N ALA A 140 2.34 29.85 53.49
CA ALA A 140 0.96 29.64 54.02
C ALA A 140 -0.11 30.55 53.39
N ALA A 141 -1.27 30.07 52.89
CA ALA A 141 -1.74 28.70 52.59
C ALA A 141 -2.91 28.77 51.54
N GLY A 142 -3.20 27.71 50.77
CA GLY A 142 -4.21 27.78 49.68
C GLY A 142 -4.68 26.44 49.09
N SER A 143 -5.91 26.08 49.44
CA SER A 143 -6.69 24.87 49.09
C SER A 143 -6.91 24.49 47.60
N TRP A 144 -6.64 23.22 47.28
CA TRP A 144 -7.39 22.29 46.37
C TRP A 144 -7.59 22.52 44.85
N LEU A 145 -7.71 21.34 44.19
CA LEU A 145 -8.34 21.01 42.89
C LEU A 145 -7.59 21.29 41.57
N ALA A 146 -7.86 20.41 40.60
CA ALA A 146 -7.24 20.33 39.29
C ALA A 146 -8.30 20.38 38.17
N SER A 147 -7.91 20.82 36.97
CA SER A 147 -8.63 20.60 35.70
C SER A 147 -7.70 20.83 34.50
N ALA A 148 -8.06 20.27 33.35
CA ALA A 148 -7.24 20.26 32.14
C ALA A 148 -7.27 21.60 31.37
N LEU A 149 -6.27 21.81 30.51
CA LEU A 149 -6.20 22.93 29.58
C LEU A 149 -6.04 22.43 28.13
N LEU A 150 -7.10 22.63 27.35
CA LEU A 150 -7.07 22.54 25.88
C LEU A 150 -6.48 23.84 25.33
N LEU A 151 -5.62 23.75 24.30
CA LEU A 151 -5.01 24.92 23.63
C LEU A 151 -5.29 24.91 22.13
N THR A 152 -6.37 25.59 21.74
CA THR A 152 -6.64 25.96 20.35
C THR A 152 -5.68 27.06 19.90
N ARG A 153 -5.06 26.91 18.72
CA ARG A 153 -4.25 27.98 18.11
C ARG A 153 -5.03 28.70 17.01
N ARG A 154 -5.05 30.03 17.07
CA ARG A 154 -5.71 30.91 16.07
C ARG A 154 -4.79 31.18 14.87
N ARG A 155 -5.37 31.24 13.67
CA ARG A 155 -4.75 31.92 12.50
C ARG A 155 -4.79 33.44 12.70
N PHE A 156 -3.76 34.15 12.24
CA PHE A 156 -3.76 35.61 12.10
C PHE A 156 -3.65 35.96 10.60
N ARG A 157 -4.51 36.85 10.09
CA ARG A 157 -4.37 37.48 8.77
C ARG A 157 -3.98 38.95 8.97
N GLY A 158 -2.79 39.33 8.52
CA GLY A 158 -2.35 40.72 8.52
C GLY A 158 -2.80 41.46 7.26
N ARG A 159 -3.50 42.59 7.41
CA ARG A 159 -3.52 43.66 6.40
C ARG A 159 -2.53 44.73 6.83
N GLY A 160 -1.60 45.10 5.95
CA GLY A 160 -0.69 46.25 6.12
C GLY A 160 -0.94 47.27 5.01
N ALA A 161 -0.98 48.56 5.37
CA ALA A 161 -1.19 49.66 4.42
C ALA A 161 0.13 50.29 3.97
N ARG A 162 0.05 51.18 2.97
CA ARG A 162 1.19 51.90 2.37
C ARG A 162 1.80 52.91 3.34
N HIS A 163 3.10 53.15 3.21
CA HIS A 163 3.70 54.49 3.34
C HIS A 163 5.01 54.53 2.54
N ASP A 164 5.25 55.64 1.83
CA ASP A 164 6.50 55.94 1.14
C ASP A 164 7.44 56.77 2.06
N HIS A 165 8.76 56.54 1.97
CA HIS A 165 9.74 57.56 1.55
C HIS A 165 11.21 57.07 1.57
N ASP A 166 11.99 57.63 0.64
CA ASP A 166 13.42 57.99 0.68
C ASP A 166 14.53 56.99 1.06
N ALA A 167 15.05 56.34 0.01
CA ALA A 167 16.44 56.42 -0.47
C ALA A 167 17.65 56.49 0.49
N ILE A 168 18.64 55.61 0.24
CA ILE A 168 20.08 55.95 0.21
C ILE A 168 20.84 55.01 -0.77
N ARG A 169 22.01 55.44 -1.28
CA ARG A 169 22.75 54.81 -2.40
C ARG A 169 23.72 53.71 -1.92
N GLY A 170 23.87 52.61 -2.69
CA GLY A 170 24.62 51.40 -2.26
C GLY A 170 25.56 50.67 -3.26
N HIS A 171 25.92 51.29 -4.40
CA HIS A 171 26.93 50.79 -5.37
C HIS A 171 26.63 49.53 -6.23
N ARG A 172 27.22 49.53 -7.44
CA ARG A 172 27.19 48.44 -8.43
C ARG A 172 28.43 47.54 -8.30
N ARG A 173 28.31 46.27 -8.70
CA ARG A 173 29.28 45.65 -9.63
C ARG A 173 28.62 44.58 -10.49
N THR A 174 28.91 44.60 -11.79
CA THR A 174 28.28 43.77 -12.82
C THR A 174 29.24 42.72 -13.36
N ARG A 175 28.76 41.50 -13.63
CA ARG A 175 29.32 40.62 -14.68
C ARG A 175 28.20 39.87 -15.40
N ARG A 176 28.40 39.61 -16.69
CA ARG A 176 27.44 38.94 -17.59
C ARG A 176 27.80 37.46 -17.72
N ALA A 177 26.79 36.61 -17.65
CA ALA A 177 26.59 35.45 -18.53
C ALA A 177 25.13 35.59 -19.01
N ARG A 178 24.83 35.71 -20.31
CA ARG A 178 24.97 34.73 -21.40
C ARG A 178 24.14 33.48 -21.13
N ASP A 179 22.96 33.53 -21.72
CA ASP A 179 21.92 32.52 -21.76
C ASP A 179 22.39 31.29 -22.56
N GLY A 180 21.88 30.11 -22.17
CA GLY A 180 22.07 28.84 -22.86
C GLY A 180 20.94 27.90 -22.48
N GLU A 181 20.10 27.54 -23.44
CA GLU A 181 18.89 26.75 -23.21
C GLU A 181 19.26 25.28 -22.88
N GLY A 182 18.70 24.72 -21.81
CA GLY A 182 19.04 23.35 -21.39
C GLY A 182 18.18 22.68 -20.32
N GLU A 183 17.20 23.36 -19.72
CA GLU A 183 16.41 22.79 -18.62
C GLU A 183 15.02 22.30 -19.07
N ARG A 184 14.85 20.97 -19.14
CA ARG A 184 13.55 20.28 -19.16
C ARG A 184 13.71 18.98 -18.36
N GLY A 185 12.88 18.78 -17.33
CA GLY A 185 12.91 17.56 -16.50
C GLY A 185 12.93 17.75 -14.99
N ALA A 186 12.92 18.98 -14.46
CA ALA A 186 12.66 19.21 -13.05
C ALA A 186 11.16 19.08 -12.75
N HIS A 187 10.79 18.28 -11.75
CA HIS A 187 9.42 18.27 -11.23
C HIS A 187 9.14 19.59 -10.51
N VAL A 188 8.32 20.45 -11.13
CA VAL A 188 7.89 21.70 -10.48
C VAL A 188 6.76 21.39 -9.51
N GLU A 189 7.14 21.03 -8.28
CA GLU A 189 6.24 21.09 -7.13
C GLU A 189 5.75 22.54 -6.97
N ARG A 190 4.55 22.83 -7.48
CA ARG A 190 3.90 24.12 -7.22
C ARG A 190 3.13 24.03 -5.92
N ASP A 191 3.54 24.84 -4.96
CA ASP A 191 2.82 25.09 -3.71
C ASP A 191 1.31 25.24 -3.97
N ARG A 192 0.54 24.30 -3.43
CA ARG A 192 -0.90 24.41 -3.21
C ARG A 192 -1.14 24.12 -1.75
N GLU A 193 -1.97 24.93 -1.09
CA GLU A 193 -2.25 24.83 0.34
C GLU A 193 -3.16 23.63 0.71
N GLU A 194 -2.87 22.42 0.20
CA GLU A 194 -3.48 21.16 0.66
C GLU A 194 -2.89 20.76 2.04
N SER A 195 -3.04 21.70 2.99
CA SER A 195 -2.74 21.58 4.42
C SER A 195 -4.00 21.30 5.26
N GLY A 196 -5.12 21.03 4.60
CA GLY A 196 -6.29 20.40 5.19
C GLY A 196 -6.04 18.90 5.40
N LEU A 197 -6.69 18.31 6.39
CA LEU A 197 -6.73 16.86 6.54
C LEU A 197 -7.64 16.30 5.43
N SER A 198 -7.13 15.42 4.58
CA SER A 198 -7.94 14.78 3.55
C SER A 198 -8.49 13.43 4.01
N VAL A 199 -9.67 13.07 3.51
CA VAL A 199 -10.26 11.74 3.70
C VAL A 199 -10.16 10.96 2.39
N SER A 200 -9.31 9.94 2.41
CA SER A 200 -9.14 9.00 1.28
C SER A 200 -9.85 7.67 1.55
N LEU A 201 -10.63 7.20 0.59
CA LEU A 201 -11.22 5.85 0.53
C LEU A 201 -10.75 5.11 -0.73
N LYS A 202 -10.70 3.77 -0.66
CA LYS A 202 -10.24 2.85 -1.71
C LYS A 202 -10.99 1.52 -1.61
N GLU A 203 -11.49 1.03 -2.74
CA GLU A 203 -11.93 -0.36 -2.93
C GLU A 203 -11.71 -0.76 -4.40
N ASP A 204 -11.12 -1.94 -4.64
CA ASP A 204 -10.76 -2.43 -5.98
C ASP A 204 -10.03 -1.37 -6.83
N GLN A 205 -10.68 -0.82 -7.88
CA GLN A 205 -10.13 0.21 -8.78
C GLN A 205 -10.68 1.63 -8.52
N LEU A 206 -11.49 1.80 -7.47
CA LEU A 206 -12.11 3.06 -7.08
C LEU A 206 -11.27 3.78 -6.02
N ILE A 207 -11.12 5.09 -6.17
CA ILE A 207 -10.49 5.98 -5.17
C ILE A 207 -11.41 7.18 -4.95
N LEU A 208 -11.58 7.63 -3.71
CA LEU A 208 -12.24 8.89 -3.38
C LEU A 208 -11.36 9.68 -2.43
N ILE A 209 -11.07 10.94 -2.75
CA ILE A 209 -10.22 11.83 -1.95
C ILE A 209 -11.02 13.11 -1.70
N THR A 210 -11.30 13.48 -0.44
CA THR A 210 -12.11 14.67 -0.09
C THR A 210 -11.46 15.51 1.01
N GLU A 211 -12.04 16.68 1.28
CA GLU A 211 -11.83 17.44 2.52
C GLU A 211 -12.23 16.62 3.77
N ASP A 212 -11.89 17.08 4.98
CA ASP A 212 -12.19 16.43 6.26
C ASP A 212 -13.68 16.33 6.58
N ASP A 213 -14.51 17.22 6.03
CA ASP A 213 -15.98 17.20 6.13
C ASP A 213 -16.65 16.25 5.12
N GLY A 214 -15.86 15.65 4.22
CA GLY A 214 -16.32 14.78 3.17
C GLY A 214 -16.76 15.49 1.88
N SER A 215 -16.54 16.79 1.72
CA SER A 215 -16.90 17.56 0.51
C SER A 215 -15.82 17.57 -0.57
N LEU A 216 -16.20 17.92 -1.79
CA LEU A 216 -15.30 18.19 -2.92
C LEU A 216 -15.50 19.64 -3.38
N PRO A 217 -14.44 20.47 -3.50
CA PRO A 217 -14.56 21.89 -3.79
C PRO A 217 -15.01 22.15 -5.24
N LEU A 218 -16.23 22.68 -5.38
CA LEU A 218 -16.77 23.14 -6.66
C LEU A 218 -15.91 24.22 -7.32
N ARG A 219 -15.80 24.18 -8.65
CA ARG A 219 -15.14 25.16 -9.53
C ARG A 219 -13.65 25.34 -9.22
N ALA A 220 -13.06 24.43 -8.46
CA ALA A 220 -11.65 24.39 -8.14
C ALA A 220 -10.91 23.38 -9.02
N SER A 221 -9.74 23.76 -9.53
CA SER A 221 -8.77 22.80 -10.08
C SER A 221 -8.05 22.08 -8.93
N SER A 222 -8.79 21.30 -8.13
CA SER A 222 -8.27 20.54 -6.98
C SER A 222 -7.76 19.16 -7.40
N ALA A 223 -6.95 18.53 -6.54
CA ALA A 223 -6.58 17.12 -6.66
C ALA A 223 -7.56 16.19 -5.91
N LEU A 224 -8.47 16.75 -5.09
CA LEU A 224 -9.61 16.04 -4.53
C LEU A 224 -10.57 15.58 -5.65
N GLY A 225 -11.21 14.42 -5.48
CA GLY A 225 -12.15 13.87 -6.45
C GLY A 225 -12.51 12.40 -6.23
N PHE A 226 -13.46 11.91 -7.03
CA PHE A 226 -13.74 10.48 -7.22
C PHE A 226 -13.07 9.99 -8.51
N TYR A 227 -12.39 8.85 -8.43
CA TYR A 227 -11.53 8.32 -9.49
C TYR A 227 -11.83 6.86 -9.79
N TYR A 228 -11.72 6.53 -11.08
CA TYR A 228 -11.70 5.18 -11.63
C TYR A 228 -10.78 5.20 -12.86
N HIS A 229 -9.97 4.14 -13.08
CA HIS A 229 -9.02 4.04 -14.21
C HIS A 229 -8.20 5.33 -14.49
N ASP A 230 -7.51 5.83 -13.47
CA ASP A 230 -6.73 7.09 -13.50
C ASP A 230 -7.52 8.34 -13.98
N THR A 231 -8.85 8.33 -13.93
CA THR A 231 -9.69 9.43 -14.46
C THR A 231 -10.58 10.01 -13.35
N GLN A 232 -10.68 11.34 -13.27
CA GLN A 232 -11.47 12.06 -12.27
C GLN A 232 -12.98 12.14 -12.64
N PHE A 233 -13.72 11.06 -12.40
CA PHE A 233 -15.16 10.93 -12.67
C PHE A 233 -16.05 11.90 -11.86
N LEU A 234 -15.57 12.41 -10.72
CA LEU A 234 -16.21 13.52 -10.01
C LEU A 234 -15.13 14.48 -9.48
N SER A 235 -15.27 15.78 -9.77
CA SER A 235 -14.34 16.84 -9.38
C SER A 235 -14.91 17.76 -8.29
N GLY A 236 -16.24 17.84 -8.17
CA GLY A 236 -16.94 18.68 -7.21
C GLY A 236 -18.22 18.02 -6.70
N TYR A 237 -18.52 18.20 -5.43
CA TYR A 237 -19.66 17.63 -4.73
C TYR A 237 -19.84 18.37 -3.41
N LYS A 238 -20.92 19.13 -3.30
CA LYS A 238 -21.29 19.81 -2.06
C LYS A 238 -22.73 19.53 -1.64
N VAL A 239 -22.89 19.52 -0.33
CA VAL A 239 -24.17 19.39 0.38
C VAL A 239 -24.43 20.73 1.08
N ARG A 240 -25.58 21.35 0.83
CA ARG A 240 -26.04 22.52 1.60
C ARG A 240 -27.39 22.22 2.23
N VAL A 241 -27.63 22.77 3.41
CA VAL A 241 -28.93 22.72 4.09
C VAL A 241 -29.31 24.16 4.41
N ASN A 242 -30.50 24.57 3.97
CA ASN A 242 -31.00 25.95 4.05
C ASN A 242 -30.00 26.97 3.46
N GLY A 243 -29.41 26.62 2.31
CA GLY A 243 -28.44 27.45 1.58
C GLY A 243 -27.02 27.49 2.16
N THR A 244 -26.76 26.91 3.34
CA THR A 244 -25.43 26.93 3.97
C THR A 244 -24.77 25.56 4.02
N GLU A 245 -23.43 25.55 4.00
CA GLU A 245 -22.63 24.34 4.12
C GLU A 245 -22.56 23.90 5.62
N PRO A 246 -22.77 22.61 5.95
CA PRO A 246 -22.70 22.13 7.33
C PRO A 246 -21.30 22.25 7.97
N LEU A 247 -21.24 22.34 9.30
CA LEU A 247 -19.99 22.30 10.06
C LEU A 247 -19.70 20.87 10.55
N LEU A 248 -18.49 20.38 10.29
CA LEU A 248 -17.99 19.12 10.81
C LEU A 248 -17.91 19.15 12.35
N LEU A 249 -18.42 18.09 13.00
CA LEU A 249 -18.25 17.81 14.43
C LEU A 249 -17.28 16.65 14.67
N SER A 250 -17.37 15.60 13.86
CA SER A 250 -16.39 14.50 13.84
C SER A 250 -16.44 13.71 12.54
N ALA A 251 -15.32 13.09 12.18
CA ALA A 251 -15.22 12.10 11.11
C ALA A 251 -14.64 10.79 11.67
N ASN A 252 -15.13 9.65 11.17
CA ASN A 252 -14.53 8.33 11.35
C ASN A 252 -14.20 7.76 9.95
N THR A 253 -12.95 7.36 9.79
CA THR A 253 -12.35 6.82 8.56
C THR A 253 -11.50 5.58 8.85
N GLU A 254 -11.84 4.86 9.93
CA GLU A 254 -11.12 3.68 10.41
C GLU A 254 -11.27 2.48 9.46
N GLN A 255 -12.19 2.54 8.50
CA GLN A 255 -12.34 1.57 7.42
C GLN A 255 -12.01 2.23 6.08
N ASN A 256 -11.07 1.69 5.32
CA ASN A 256 -10.60 2.32 4.06
C ASN A 256 -11.67 2.39 2.97
N TYR A 257 -12.75 1.64 3.14
CA TYR A 257 -13.86 1.55 2.21
C TYR A 257 -15.13 2.23 2.77
N VAL A 258 -15.15 2.71 4.03
CA VAL A 258 -16.30 3.40 4.67
C VAL A 258 -15.85 4.64 5.43
N ALA A 259 -16.51 5.78 5.20
CA ALA A 259 -16.41 6.95 6.05
C ALA A 259 -17.76 7.32 6.68
N THR A 260 -17.76 7.84 7.90
CA THR A 260 -18.91 8.48 8.53
C THR A 260 -18.54 9.85 9.08
N PHE A 261 -19.36 10.85 8.80
CA PHE A 261 -19.21 12.22 9.24
C PHE A 261 -20.45 12.62 10.05
N GLN A 262 -20.22 13.17 11.23
CA GLN A 262 -21.24 13.85 12.01
C GLN A 262 -21.01 15.36 11.85
N LEU A 263 -22.04 16.05 11.38
CA LEU A 263 -22.04 17.49 11.13
C LEU A 263 -23.25 18.14 11.82
N MET A 264 -23.24 19.47 11.88
CA MET A 264 -24.40 20.28 12.24
C MET A 264 -24.66 21.36 11.19
N HIS A 265 -25.91 21.78 11.02
CA HIS A 265 -26.22 22.97 10.23
C HIS A 265 -25.58 24.23 10.85
N SER A 266 -25.13 25.15 10.00
CA SER A 266 -24.23 26.26 10.35
C SER A 266 -24.91 27.54 10.82
N GLU A 267 -26.20 27.77 10.53
CA GLU A 267 -26.90 28.96 11.02
C GLU A 267 -27.02 28.93 12.56
N GLY A 268 -26.70 30.06 13.20
CA GLY A 268 -26.64 30.17 14.67
C GLY A 268 -25.41 29.55 15.33
N ALA A 269 -24.49 28.93 14.58
CA ALA A 269 -23.22 28.44 15.12
C ALA A 269 -22.23 29.60 15.39
N THR A 270 -21.71 29.70 16.61
CA THR A 270 -20.70 30.72 16.97
C THR A 270 -19.47 30.06 17.60
N ILE A 271 -18.31 30.19 16.96
CA ILE A 271 -17.09 29.48 17.36
C ILE A 271 -16.31 30.32 18.39
N GLY A 272 -16.31 29.88 19.66
CA GLY A 272 -15.56 30.52 20.74
C GLY A 272 -16.27 30.43 22.09
N THR A 273 -16.17 31.48 22.90
CA THR A 273 -16.82 31.60 24.22
C THR A 273 -18.31 31.97 24.10
N ALA A 274 -19.04 31.31 23.20
CA ALA A 274 -20.40 31.66 22.81
C ALA A 274 -21.38 30.52 23.05
N ARG A 275 -22.64 30.86 23.30
CA ARG A 275 -23.73 29.89 23.50
C ARG A 275 -24.14 29.30 22.15
N HIS A 276 -24.14 27.97 22.03
CA HIS A 276 -24.96 27.31 21.00
C HIS A 276 -26.43 27.64 21.26
N SER A 277 -27.17 28.05 20.24
CA SER A 277 -28.63 28.07 20.33
C SER A 277 -29.12 26.62 20.29
N ALA A 278 -30.13 26.26 21.09
CA ALA A 278 -30.72 24.92 21.13
C ALA A 278 -31.65 24.64 19.93
N LYS A 279 -31.33 25.22 18.76
CA LYS A 279 -32.04 25.12 17.50
C LYS A 279 -31.08 24.66 16.41
N THR A 280 -30.89 23.35 16.27
CA THR A 280 -29.92 22.79 15.33
C THR A 280 -30.51 21.61 14.56
N LEU A 281 -30.04 21.45 13.32
CA LEU A 281 -30.21 20.22 12.55
C LEU A 281 -28.94 19.40 12.73
N SER A 282 -29.09 18.13 13.12
CA SER A 282 -27.98 17.16 13.18
C SER A 282 -27.93 16.42 11.85
N ILE A 283 -26.76 16.42 11.20
CA ILE A 283 -26.58 15.89 9.86
C ILE A 283 -25.53 14.78 9.91
N ARG A 284 -25.89 13.56 9.53
CA ARG A 284 -24.98 12.42 9.47
C ARG A 284 -24.82 11.96 8.03
N ARG A 285 -23.59 11.94 7.52
CA ARG A 285 -23.24 11.34 6.23
C ARG A 285 -22.50 10.02 6.49
N THR A 286 -22.93 8.93 5.89
CA THR A 286 -22.20 7.65 5.91
C THR A 286 -22.05 7.17 4.46
N ARG A 287 -20.83 6.88 4.02
CA ARG A 287 -20.53 6.55 2.62
C ARG A 287 -19.52 5.42 2.48
N PHE A 288 -19.55 4.73 1.34
CA PHE A 288 -18.60 3.67 1.01
C PHE A 288 -18.34 3.57 -0.50
N LEU A 289 -17.28 2.82 -0.85
CA LEU A 289 -16.94 2.47 -2.23
C LEU A 289 -17.23 0.98 -2.49
N ALA A 290 -17.86 0.67 -3.63
CA ALA A 290 -18.11 -0.72 -4.08
C ALA A 290 -18.09 -0.82 -5.61
N ASP A 291 -19.24 -0.63 -6.24
CA ASP A 291 -19.47 -0.41 -7.68
C ASP A 291 -19.25 1.05 -8.09
N GLY A 292 -19.53 1.96 -7.15
CA GLY A 292 -19.22 3.39 -7.24
C GLY A 292 -19.12 3.98 -5.84
N LEU A 293 -19.26 5.29 -5.72
CA LEU A 293 -19.49 5.95 -4.43
C LEU A 293 -20.98 5.82 -4.06
N ARG A 294 -21.27 5.21 -2.91
CA ARG A 294 -22.59 5.14 -2.29
C ARG A 294 -22.59 5.95 -1.00
N GLU A 295 -23.49 6.93 -0.86
CA GLU A 295 -23.59 7.79 0.32
C GLU A 295 -25.04 7.85 0.82
N ARG A 296 -25.22 7.79 2.15
CA ARG A 296 -26.51 8.00 2.83
C ARG A 296 -26.39 9.22 3.72
N ILE A 297 -27.33 10.15 3.60
CA ILE A 297 -27.41 11.37 4.40
C ILE A 297 -28.68 11.31 5.24
N GLY A 298 -28.53 11.35 6.57
CA GLY A 298 -29.61 11.51 7.53
C GLY A 298 -29.61 12.93 8.11
N ILE A 299 -30.76 13.58 8.16
CA ILE A 299 -30.98 14.91 8.75
C ILE A 299 -32.03 14.77 9.85
N LEU A 300 -31.59 14.93 11.10
CA LEU A 300 -32.44 14.94 12.29
C LEU A 300 -32.79 16.38 12.66
N ASN A 301 -34.09 16.67 12.74
CA ASN A 301 -34.57 17.89 13.36
C ASN A 301 -34.46 17.79 14.90
N ALA A 302 -33.37 18.32 15.47
CA ALA A 302 -33.19 18.35 16.92
C ALA A 302 -33.89 19.55 17.60
N ASN A 303 -34.57 20.42 16.84
CA ASN A 303 -35.39 21.50 17.42
C ASN A 303 -36.59 20.91 18.21
N PRO A 304 -37.10 21.63 19.22
CA PRO A 304 -38.37 21.32 19.89
C PRO A 304 -39.61 21.77 19.07
N GLN A 305 -39.43 22.19 17.82
CA GLN A 305 -40.47 22.71 16.92
C GLN A 305 -40.27 22.14 15.51
N PRO A 306 -41.33 22.09 14.68
CA PRO A 306 -41.18 21.75 13.27
C PRO A 306 -40.21 22.68 12.55
N ALA A 307 -39.45 22.14 11.60
CA ALA A 307 -38.51 22.88 10.77
C ALA A 307 -38.66 22.49 9.31
N HIS A 308 -38.87 23.47 8.43
CA HIS A 308 -38.71 23.29 7.00
C HIS A 308 -37.21 23.22 6.66
N ILE A 309 -36.83 22.29 5.79
CA ILE A 309 -35.47 22.18 5.28
C ILE A 309 -35.43 22.19 3.75
N THR A 310 -34.48 22.93 3.20
CA THR A 310 -34.09 22.87 1.78
C THR A 310 -32.70 22.23 1.71
N LEU A 311 -32.64 20.97 1.31
CA LEU A 311 -31.40 20.26 1.04
C LEU A 311 -31.01 20.48 -0.43
N GLU A 312 -29.73 20.81 -0.66
CA GLU A 312 -29.16 21.00 -1.98
C GLU A 312 -27.94 20.09 -2.15
N LEU A 313 -27.88 19.39 -3.29
CA LEU A 313 -26.74 18.59 -3.72
C LEU A 313 -26.24 19.20 -5.04
N GLU A 314 -25.00 19.64 -5.10
CA GLU A 314 -24.40 20.24 -6.31
C GLU A 314 -23.17 19.42 -6.73
N PHE A 315 -23.16 18.93 -7.97
CA PHE A 315 -22.14 18.02 -8.50
C PHE A 315 -21.38 18.64 -9.68
N GLU A 316 -20.11 18.26 -9.85
CA GLU A 316 -19.27 18.59 -11.00
C GLU A 316 -18.37 17.40 -11.35
N ALA A 317 -18.17 17.13 -12.64
CA ALA A 317 -17.17 16.21 -13.15
C ALA A 317 -16.22 16.92 -14.11
N SER A 318 -14.95 16.51 -14.13
CA SER A 318 -13.96 17.04 -15.07
C SER A 318 -13.38 15.97 -16.00
N PHE A 319 -13.47 14.69 -15.63
CA PHE A 319 -12.90 13.55 -16.35
C PHE A 319 -11.43 13.76 -16.74
N ARG A 320 -10.66 14.48 -15.91
CA ARG A 320 -9.22 14.69 -16.09
C ARG A 320 -8.43 13.41 -15.79
N ASP A 321 -7.40 13.16 -16.59
CA ASP A 321 -6.39 12.15 -16.34
C ASP A 321 -5.57 12.49 -15.07
N MET A 322 -5.20 11.47 -14.30
CA MET A 322 -4.43 11.58 -13.05
C MET A 322 -3.13 12.38 -13.20
N PHE A 323 -2.44 12.27 -14.34
CA PHE A 323 -1.23 13.05 -14.60
C PHE A 323 -1.56 14.54 -14.82
N SER A 324 -2.66 14.86 -15.50
CA SER A 324 -3.15 16.25 -15.62
C SER A 324 -3.64 16.80 -14.27
N VAL A 325 -4.21 15.97 -13.39
CA VAL A 325 -4.54 16.37 -12.00
C VAL A 325 -3.29 16.71 -11.20
N ARG A 326 -2.25 15.87 -11.29
CA ARG A 326 -0.93 16.06 -10.64
C ARG A 326 -0.07 17.17 -11.28
N GLY A 327 -0.58 17.90 -12.27
CA GLY A 327 0.18 18.95 -12.98
C GLY A 327 1.32 18.45 -13.87
N TYR A 328 1.35 17.14 -14.18
CA TYR A 328 2.36 16.54 -15.04
C TYR A 328 2.05 16.86 -16.51
N ARG A 329 2.65 17.98 -16.98
CA ARG A 329 2.35 18.67 -18.24
C ARG A 329 0.92 19.26 -18.26
N ASP A 330 0.73 20.32 -19.06
CA ASP A 330 -0.52 21.08 -19.14
C ASP A 330 -1.47 20.47 -20.19
N VAL A 331 -1.87 19.20 -20.00
CA VAL A 331 -2.41 18.33 -21.07
C VAL A 331 -3.93 18.39 -21.27
N SER A 332 -4.65 19.19 -20.47
CA SER A 332 -6.12 19.27 -20.55
C SER A 332 -6.62 20.68 -20.84
N THR A 333 -6.88 20.98 -22.12
CA THR A 333 -7.88 22.00 -22.47
C THR A 333 -9.23 21.57 -21.89
N PRO A 334 -10.00 22.45 -21.23
CA PRO A 334 -11.34 22.11 -20.74
C PRO A 334 -12.25 21.65 -21.90
N VAL A 335 -12.69 20.40 -21.85
CA VAL A 335 -13.70 19.83 -22.77
C VAL A 335 -15.07 19.93 -22.10
N ALA A 336 -16.10 20.25 -22.88
CA ALA A 336 -17.47 20.30 -22.37
C ALA A 336 -17.92 18.89 -21.90
N VAL A 337 -18.45 18.82 -20.68
CA VAL A 337 -19.14 17.64 -20.14
C VAL A 337 -20.62 17.80 -20.47
N ALA A 338 -21.21 16.79 -21.10
CA ALA A 338 -22.65 16.74 -21.34
C ALA A 338 -23.38 16.38 -20.04
N VAL A 339 -24.55 16.97 -19.82
CA VAL A 339 -25.40 16.71 -18.64
C VAL A 339 -26.77 16.27 -19.14
N GLU A 340 -27.12 15.01 -18.90
CA GLU A 340 -28.43 14.46 -19.22
C GLU A 340 -29.26 14.31 -17.93
N ARG A 341 -30.52 14.73 -17.94
CA ARG A 341 -31.42 14.59 -16.79
C ARG A 341 -32.12 13.23 -16.80
N ARG A 342 -32.22 12.60 -15.62
CA ARG A 342 -33.04 11.42 -15.32
C ARG A 342 -34.21 11.81 -14.41
N GLU A 343 -35.07 10.84 -14.10
CA GLU A 343 -36.16 11.03 -13.13
C GLU A 343 -35.60 11.13 -11.69
N ASP A 344 -34.68 10.24 -11.33
CA ASP A 344 -34.05 10.15 -10.01
C ASP A 344 -32.67 10.82 -9.93
N GLY A 345 -32.21 11.54 -10.97
CA GLY A 345 -30.93 12.24 -10.94
C GLY A 345 -30.41 12.74 -12.29
N ILE A 346 -29.11 12.59 -12.56
CA ILE A 346 -28.41 13.03 -13.77
C ILE A 346 -27.36 12.01 -14.25
N VAL A 347 -27.00 12.08 -15.53
CA VAL A 347 -25.79 11.45 -16.08
C VAL A 347 -24.86 12.56 -16.58
N LEU A 348 -23.59 12.49 -16.19
CA LEU A 348 -22.52 13.34 -16.71
C LEU A 348 -21.74 12.53 -17.75
N GLU A 349 -21.54 13.01 -18.98
CA GLU A 349 -20.82 12.28 -20.04
C GLU A 349 -19.66 13.09 -20.63
N ARG A 350 -18.54 12.41 -20.92
CA ARG A 350 -17.45 12.91 -21.75
C ARG A 350 -17.00 11.84 -22.76
N MET A 351 -16.75 12.27 -24.00
CA MET A 351 -15.92 11.52 -24.96
C MET A 351 -14.43 11.88 -24.77
N GLY A 352 -13.58 10.89 -24.52
CA GLY A 352 -12.13 11.08 -24.42
C GLY A 352 -11.44 11.25 -25.78
N ARG A 353 -10.23 11.82 -25.80
CA ARG A 353 -9.40 11.88 -27.03
C ARG A 353 -8.92 10.51 -27.47
N ASP A 354 -8.92 9.54 -26.55
CA ASP A 354 -8.71 8.11 -26.79
C ASP A 354 -9.93 7.42 -27.45
N GLY A 355 -11.00 8.16 -27.75
CA GLY A 355 -12.24 7.61 -28.33
C GLY A 355 -13.08 6.81 -27.33
N VAL A 356 -12.73 6.82 -26.04
CA VAL A 356 -13.43 6.12 -24.98
C VAL A 356 -14.45 7.07 -24.33
N ARG A 357 -15.72 6.70 -24.40
CA ARG A 357 -16.81 7.37 -23.71
C ARG A 357 -16.78 7.03 -22.22
N ARG A 358 -17.02 8.02 -21.39
CA ARG A 358 -17.01 7.92 -19.93
C ARG A 358 -18.23 8.61 -19.37
N THR A 359 -18.96 7.94 -18.48
CA THR A 359 -20.13 8.51 -17.81
C THR A 359 -20.01 8.41 -16.29
N THR A 360 -20.64 9.36 -15.60
CA THR A 360 -20.89 9.31 -14.16
C THR A 360 -22.41 9.36 -13.97
N GLU A 361 -23.02 8.24 -13.61
CA GLU A 361 -24.45 8.19 -13.26
C GLU A 361 -24.63 8.60 -11.80
N ILE A 362 -25.47 9.61 -11.56
CA ILE A 362 -25.71 10.18 -10.23
C ILE A 362 -27.21 10.10 -9.95
N ALA A 363 -27.64 9.19 -9.08
CA ALA A 363 -29.04 8.99 -8.69
C ALA A 363 -29.25 9.22 -7.18
N VAL A 364 -30.43 9.72 -6.81
CA VAL A 364 -30.81 10.10 -5.45
C VAL A 364 -32.18 9.52 -5.09
N ARG A 365 -32.30 8.94 -3.89
CA ARG A 365 -33.56 8.39 -3.36
C ARG A 365 -33.87 8.93 -1.96
N PRO A 366 -35.08 9.45 -1.67
CA PRO A 366 -36.18 9.68 -2.61
C PRO A 366 -35.79 10.69 -3.71
N VAL A 367 -36.52 10.65 -4.82
CA VAL A 367 -36.22 11.47 -6.00
C VAL A 367 -36.15 12.97 -5.66
N PRO A 368 -35.29 13.76 -6.31
CA PRO A 368 -35.25 15.20 -6.10
C PRO A 368 -36.56 15.87 -6.52
N ASP A 369 -37.03 16.86 -5.75
CA ASP A 369 -38.23 17.62 -6.10
C ASP A 369 -37.94 18.58 -7.28
N ARG A 370 -36.68 18.99 -7.42
CA ARG A 370 -36.18 19.79 -8.56
C ARG A 370 -34.75 19.40 -8.93
N ILE A 371 -34.45 19.43 -10.23
CA ILE A 371 -33.11 19.21 -10.80
C ILE A 371 -32.81 20.35 -11.76
N ASP A 372 -31.86 21.20 -11.37
CA ASP A 372 -31.45 22.44 -12.02
C ASP A 372 -30.01 22.28 -12.55
N GLY A 373 -29.85 21.72 -13.76
CA GLY A 373 -28.54 21.37 -14.31
C GLY A 373 -27.88 20.24 -13.51
N THR A 374 -26.73 20.52 -12.86
CA THR A 374 -26.05 19.56 -11.97
C THR A 374 -26.40 19.71 -10.48
N ARG A 375 -27.39 20.56 -10.16
CA ARG A 375 -27.91 20.78 -8.80
C ARG A 375 -29.22 20.03 -8.61
N MET A 376 -29.36 19.30 -7.52
CA MET A 376 -30.58 18.63 -7.10
C MET A 376 -31.08 19.24 -5.80
N VAL A 377 -32.38 19.45 -5.66
CA VAL A 377 -33.00 20.09 -4.49
C VAL A 377 -34.10 19.22 -3.91
N LEU A 378 -34.11 19.10 -2.58
CA LEU A 378 -35.13 18.40 -1.80
C LEU A 378 -35.68 19.31 -0.71
N GLU A 379 -36.99 19.54 -0.69
CA GLU A 379 -37.72 20.41 0.22
C GLU A 379 -38.58 19.55 1.17
N ARG A 380 -38.35 19.61 2.49
CA ARG A 380 -38.96 18.68 3.46
C ARG A 380 -39.33 19.39 4.76
N ASP A 381 -40.56 19.16 5.25
CA ASP A 381 -40.98 19.57 6.60
C ASP A 381 -40.69 18.45 7.61
N LEU A 382 -39.95 18.77 8.66
CA LEU A 382 -39.57 17.83 9.72
C LEU A 382 -40.20 18.25 11.04
N ALA A 383 -41.04 17.40 11.63
CA ALA A 383 -41.49 17.55 13.02
C ALA A 383 -40.29 17.48 14.00
N ALA A 384 -40.51 17.90 15.25
CA ALA A 384 -39.49 17.77 16.30
C ALA A 384 -39.07 16.30 16.47
N GLN A 385 -37.76 16.04 16.53
CA GLN A 385 -37.13 14.71 16.56
C GLN A 385 -37.36 13.83 15.31
N GLN A 386 -37.96 14.35 14.23
CA GLN A 386 -38.08 13.61 12.97
C GLN A 386 -36.73 13.54 12.24
N VAL A 387 -36.46 12.36 11.67
CA VAL A 387 -35.32 12.13 10.77
C VAL A 387 -35.83 12.03 9.33
N PHE A 388 -35.21 12.78 8.42
CA PHE A 388 -35.25 12.52 6.99
C PHE A 388 -33.97 11.83 6.55
N THR A 389 -34.06 10.88 5.62
CA THR A 389 -32.91 10.14 5.10
C THR A 389 -33.00 10.06 3.58
N LEU A 390 -31.86 10.24 2.91
CA LEU A 390 -31.68 9.96 1.49
C LEU A 390 -30.47 9.08 1.23
N GLU A 391 -30.47 8.43 0.08
CA GLU A 391 -29.36 7.66 -0.49
C GLU A 391 -28.95 8.28 -1.82
N ILE A 392 -27.65 8.27 -2.11
CA ILE A 392 -27.00 8.80 -3.30
C ILE A 392 -26.08 7.69 -3.85
N SER A 393 -26.16 7.42 -5.15
CA SER A 393 -25.21 6.55 -5.85
C SER A 393 -24.56 7.32 -7.00
N VAL A 394 -23.23 7.34 -7.01
CA VAL A 394 -22.36 7.93 -8.04
C VAL A 394 -21.56 6.79 -8.68
N ILE A 395 -22.03 6.28 -9.82
CA ILE A 395 -21.47 5.10 -10.48
C ILE A 395 -20.67 5.54 -11.73
N PRO A 396 -19.38 5.16 -11.85
CA PRO A 396 -18.58 5.46 -13.03
C PRO A 396 -18.70 4.34 -14.08
N HIS A 397 -18.84 4.70 -15.35
CA HIS A 397 -18.79 3.75 -16.47
C HIS A 397 -17.78 4.21 -17.52
N GLU A 398 -17.11 3.26 -18.14
CA GLU A 398 -16.13 3.49 -19.21
C GLU A 398 -16.35 2.45 -20.31
N ASP A 399 -16.53 2.89 -21.57
CA ASP A 399 -16.80 1.97 -22.68
C ASP A 399 -15.64 0.97 -22.83
N GLY A 400 -15.95 -0.32 -22.71
CA GLY A 400 -14.97 -1.42 -22.74
C GLY A 400 -14.45 -1.88 -21.38
N ALA A 401 -14.79 -1.21 -20.28
CA ALA A 401 -14.64 -1.76 -18.94
C ALA A 401 -15.74 -2.79 -18.64
N GLY A 402 -15.45 -3.72 -17.72
CA GLY A 402 -16.46 -4.66 -17.20
C GLY A 402 -17.27 -4.04 -16.06
N GLU A 403 -18.53 -4.41 -15.93
CA GLU A 403 -19.35 -4.03 -14.78
C GLU A 403 -18.82 -4.63 -13.47
N SER A 404 -18.84 -3.85 -12.40
CA SER A 404 -18.65 -4.32 -11.02
C SER A 404 -20.02 -4.46 -10.34
N PRO A 405 -20.68 -5.64 -10.39
CA PRO A 405 -22.04 -5.79 -9.88
C PRO A 405 -22.10 -5.68 -8.34
N SER A 406 -23.04 -4.86 -7.86
CA SER A 406 -23.29 -4.59 -6.44
C SER A 406 -24.80 -4.52 -6.20
N PRO A 407 -25.31 -4.91 -5.00
CA PRO A 407 -26.72 -4.73 -4.67
C PRO A 407 -27.18 -3.29 -4.81
N SER A 408 -28.39 -3.06 -5.33
CA SER A 408 -28.86 -1.70 -5.65
C SER A 408 -29.17 -0.85 -4.41
N ARG A 409 -29.50 -1.47 -3.27
CA ARG A 409 -29.80 -0.82 -1.99
C ARG A 409 -28.55 -0.61 -1.15
N PHE A 410 -28.49 0.49 -0.41
CA PHE A 410 -27.33 0.87 0.40
C PHE A 410 -26.91 -0.18 1.44
N ASP A 411 -27.84 -0.70 2.26
CA ASP A 411 -27.50 -1.67 3.31
C ASP A 411 -27.09 -3.02 2.73
N ASP A 412 -27.80 -3.53 1.72
CA ASP A 412 -27.48 -4.81 1.06
C ASP A 412 -26.06 -4.78 0.44
N ALA A 413 -25.68 -3.65 -0.17
CA ALA A 413 -24.33 -3.45 -0.72
C ALA A 413 -23.27 -3.30 0.36
N LEU A 414 -23.56 -2.58 1.45
CA LEU A 414 -22.65 -2.45 2.59
C LEU A 414 -22.42 -3.79 3.29
N ASP A 415 -23.44 -4.63 3.45
CA ASP A 415 -23.29 -5.97 4.03
C ASP A 415 -22.57 -6.93 3.08
N ALA A 416 -22.80 -6.84 1.76
CA ALA A 416 -22.02 -7.58 0.77
C ALA A 416 -20.53 -7.21 0.81
N LEU A 417 -20.21 -5.92 0.89
CA LEU A 417 -18.85 -5.40 1.02
C LEU A 417 -18.18 -5.84 2.33
N ASN A 418 -18.88 -5.70 3.45
CA ASN A 418 -18.46 -6.24 4.75
C ASN A 418 -18.21 -7.75 4.67
N ALA A 419 -19.05 -8.51 3.96
CA ALA A 419 -18.85 -9.94 3.74
C ALA A 419 -17.63 -10.25 2.86
N ARG A 420 -17.30 -9.43 1.85
CA ARG A 420 -16.03 -9.54 1.09
C ARG A 420 -14.83 -9.39 2.02
N TYR A 421 -14.80 -8.35 2.85
CA TYR A 421 -13.71 -8.10 3.80
C TYR A 421 -13.58 -9.21 4.86
N ARG A 422 -14.69 -9.58 5.53
CA ARG A 422 -14.71 -10.67 6.52
C ARG A 422 -14.26 -12.01 5.92
N ARG A 423 -14.64 -12.31 4.67
CA ARG A 423 -14.22 -13.54 3.96
C ARG A 423 -12.72 -13.54 3.64
N PHE A 424 -12.20 -12.41 3.14
CA PHE A 424 -10.77 -12.28 2.82
C PHE A 424 -9.90 -12.45 4.07
N ILE A 425 -10.21 -11.73 5.16
CA ILE A 425 -9.42 -11.78 6.40
C ILE A 425 -9.44 -13.19 7.02
N ARG A 426 -10.54 -13.94 6.91
CA ARG A 426 -10.63 -15.36 7.33
C ARG A 426 -9.87 -16.33 6.42
N GLY A 427 -9.35 -15.89 5.27
CA GLY A 427 -8.51 -16.68 4.36
C GLY A 427 -7.00 -16.44 4.51
N CYS A 428 -6.62 -15.54 5.42
CA CYS A 428 -5.24 -15.23 5.79
C CYS A 428 -4.85 -15.92 7.10
N THR A 429 -3.54 -16.08 7.33
CA THR A 429 -2.98 -16.46 8.65
C THR A 429 -3.45 -15.48 9.72
N SER A 430 -3.92 -15.99 10.85
CA SER A 430 -4.22 -15.19 12.05
C SER A 430 -2.99 -15.13 12.96
N TYR A 431 -2.64 -13.91 13.37
CA TYR A 431 -1.61 -13.62 14.38
C TYR A 431 -2.29 -12.97 15.60
N GLU A 432 -2.01 -13.47 16.80
CA GLU A 432 -2.41 -12.87 18.08
C GLU A 432 -1.20 -12.84 19.02
N THR A 433 -0.90 -11.71 19.65
CA THR A 433 0.31 -11.54 20.46
C THR A 433 0.02 -11.48 21.96
N SER A 434 1.00 -11.08 22.79
CA SER A 434 0.74 -10.68 24.18
C SER A 434 0.35 -9.21 24.31
N SER A 435 0.05 -8.50 23.21
CA SER A 435 -0.17 -7.07 23.18
C SER A 435 -1.41 -6.72 22.37
N GLU A 436 -2.53 -6.53 23.06
CA GLU A 436 -3.83 -6.13 22.51
C GLU A 436 -3.73 -4.89 21.59
N THR A 437 -2.89 -3.91 21.96
CA THR A 437 -2.61 -2.70 21.16
C THR A 437 -1.75 -2.93 19.92
N LEU A 438 -1.14 -4.11 19.77
CA LEU A 438 -0.51 -4.57 18.52
C LEU A 438 -1.53 -5.31 17.64
N ASP A 439 -2.34 -6.16 18.25
CA ASP A 439 -3.32 -7.02 17.59
C ASP A 439 -4.48 -6.21 16.99
N GLU A 440 -5.20 -5.44 17.82
CA GLU A 440 -6.33 -4.59 17.41
C GLU A 440 -5.86 -3.30 16.69
N GLY A 441 -4.63 -2.86 17.00
CA GLY A 441 -3.98 -1.73 16.38
C GLY A 441 -3.31 -2.12 15.06
N LEU A 442 -1.98 -2.13 15.04
CA LEU A 442 -1.17 -2.20 13.82
C LEU A 442 -1.43 -3.47 12.98
N ILE A 443 -1.65 -4.65 13.57
CA ILE A 443 -1.90 -5.89 12.81
C ILE A 443 -3.25 -5.81 12.06
N ALA A 444 -4.34 -5.53 12.77
CA ALA A 444 -5.67 -5.40 12.15
C ALA A 444 -5.73 -4.23 11.15
N ARG A 445 -5.08 -3.11 11.48
CA ARG A 445 -4.91 -1.93 10.60
C ARG A 445 -4.25 -2.31 9.28
N SER A 446 -3.06 -2.90 9.32
CA SER A 446 -2.32 -3.33 8.14
C SER A 446 -3.06 -4.38 7.30
N ALA A 447 -3.80 -5.29 7.94
CA ALA A 447 -4.63 -6.27 7.24
C ALA A 447 -5.76 -5.62 6.42
N LEU A 448 -6.40 -4.58 6.98
CA LEU A 448 -7.42 -3.78 6.28
C LEU A 448 -6.81 -2.87 5.21
N ASP A 449 -5.60 -2.35 5.45
CA ASP A 449 -4.86 -1.53 4.50
C ASP A 449 -4.45 -2.32 3.25
N LEU A 450 -3.86 -3.51 3.43
CA LEU A 450 -3.56 -4.42 2.32
C LEU A 450 -4.81 -4.80 1.55
N ARG A 451 -5.91 -5.18 2.21
CA ARG A 451 -7.15 -5.56 1.51
C ARG A 451 -7.72 -4.42 0.65
N ALA A 452 -7.71 -3.18 1.13
CA ALA A 452 -8.16 -2.05 0.32
C ALA A 452 -7.25 -1.78 -0.89
N LEU A 453 -5.94 -1.98 -0.72
CA LEU A 453 -4.95 -1.80 -1.79
C LEU A 453 -4.90 -2.96 -2.80
N LEU A 454 -5.69 -4.03 -2.64
CA LEU A 454 -5.80 -5.07 -3.67
C LEU A 454 -6.64 -4.60 -4.87
N GLU A 455 -6.16 -4.92 -6.06
CA GLU A 455 -6.99 -5.25 -7.22
C GLU A 455 -7.15 -6.77 -7.33
N PHE A 456 -8.22 -7.25 -7.98
CA PHE A 456 -8.43 -8.66 -8.28
C PHE A 456 -8.37 -8.89 -9.80
N HIS A 457 -7.46 -9.75 -10.23
CA HIS A 457 -7.31 -10.14 -11.64
C HIS A 457 -7.55 -11.65 -11.81
N GLU A 458 -7.65 -12.08 -13.06
CA GLU A 458 -7.79 -13.49 -13.48
C GLU A 458 -6.76 -14.44 -12.81
N GLY A 459 -5.52 -13.98 -12.61
CA GLY A 459 -4.46 -14.77 -11.96
C GLY A 459 -4.48 -14.78 -10.42
N GLY A 460 -5.27 -13.91 -9.80
CA GLY A 460 -5.33 -13.71 -8.34
C GLY A 460 -5.32 -12.24 -7.90
N PRO A 461 -5.23 -11.98 -6.59
CA PRO A 461 -5.12 -10.64 -6.02
C PRO A 461 -3.75 -10.00 -6.29
N PHE A 462 -3.73 -8.71 -6.57
CA PHE A 462 -2.51 -7.91 -6.78
C PHE A 462 -2.51 -6.67 -5.88
N PRO A 463 -1.48 -6.44 -5.05
CA PRO A 463 -1.38 -5.22 -4.25
C PRO A 463 -0.90 -4.02 -5.10
N THR A 464 -1.78 -3.03 -5.27
CA THR A 464 -1.42 -1.69 -5.77
C THR A 464 -0.60 -0.93 -4.73
N ALA A 465 0.23 0.05 -5.14
CA ALA A 465 1.19 0.66 -4.22
C ALA A 465 0.54 1.50 -3.11
N GLY A 466 -0.09 2.65 -3.39
CA GLY A 466 -0.61 3.50 -2.31
C GLY A 466 -1.54 4.63 -2.73
N ILE A 467 -2.49 4.99 -1.86
CA ILE A 467 -3.38 6.14 -2.07
C ILE A 467 -2.77 7.42 -1.47
N PRO A 468 -2.94 8.59 -2.12
CA PRO A 468 -3.81 8.84 -3.27
C PRO A 468 -3.25 8.51 -4.67
N TRP A 469 -1.96 8.74 -4.93
CA TRP A 469 -1.47 8.91 -6.31
C TRP A 469 -0.94 7.65 -7.02
N TYR A 470 -0.61 6.60 -6.28
CA TYR A 470 0.08 5.39 -6.77
C TYR A 470 -0.75 4.11 -6.61
N ALA A 471 -2.08 4.23 -6.48
CA ALA A 471 -2.98 3.10 -6.26
C ALA A 471 -3.34 2.35 -7.56
N VAL A 472 -2.30 1.99 -8.31
CA VAL A 472 -2.29 1.23 -9.56
C VAL A 472 -1.23 0.11 -9.46
N PRO A 473 -1.13 -0.82 -10.43
CA PRO A 473 -0.08 -1.83 -10.40
C PRO A 473 1.33 -1.25 -10.57
N PHE A 474 2.17 -1.43 -9.54
CA PHE A 474 3.61 -1.19 -9.55
C PHE A 474 4.33 -2.52 -9.35
N GLY A 475 5.33 -2.85 -10.18
CA GLY A 475 5.97 -4.17 -10.17
C GLY A 475 6.80 -4.42 -8.91
N ARG A 476 7.73 -3.52 -8.63
CA ARG A 476 8.63 -3.56 -7.47
C ARG A 476 7.86 -3.56 -6.14
N ASP A 477 6.97 -2.58 -5.95
CA ASP A 477 6.16 -2.44 -4.73
C ASP A 477 5.31 -3.68 -4.45
N ALA A 478 4.72 -4.27 -5.48
CA ALA A 478 3.94 -5.50 -5.35
C ALA A 478 4.82 -6.72 -5.04
N LEU A 479 6.02 -6.82 -5.62
CA LEU A 479 6.98 -7.90 -5.31
C LEU A 479 7.48 -7.84 -3.86
N ILE A 480 7.82 -6.64 -3.36
CA ILE A 480 8.21 -6.43 -1.96
C ILE A 480 7.03 -6.77 -1.03
N THR A 481 5.83 -6.25 -1.32
CA THR A 481 4.62 -6.56 -0.55
C THR A 481 4.29 -8.05 -0.56
N ALA A 482 4.41 -8.72 -1.71
CA ALA A 482 4.21 -10.16 -1.87
C ALA A 482 5.16 -10.97 -0.99
N TYR A 483 6.45 -10.63 -1.00
CA TYR A 483 7.45 -11.29 -0.15
C TYR A 483 7.14 -11.08 1.34
N GLN A 484 6.90 -9.84 1.75
CA GLN A 484 6.54 -9.48 3.14
C GLN A 484 5.31 -10.26 3.64
N THR A 485 4.36 -10.54 2.75
CA THR A 485 3.07 -11.17 3.09
C THR A 485 3.02 -12.68 2.87
N LEU A 486 4.11 -13.36 2.49
CA LEU A 486 4.15 -14.83 2.33
C LEU A 486 3.63 -15.58 3.58
N GLY A 487 4.02 -15.13 4.78
CA GLY A 487 3.54 -15.69 6.05
C GLY A 487 2.13 -15.29 6.46
N TRP A 488 1.44 -14.43 5.70
CA TRP A 488 0.09 -13.95 5.98
C TRP A 488 -0.93 -14.40 4.94
N ASN A 489 -0.64 -14.18 3.65
CA ASN A 489 -1.45 -14.66 2.55
C ASN A 489 -0.62 -14.80 1.26
N PRO A 490 -0.08 -16.01 0.97
CA PRO A 490 0.75 -16.23 -0.22
C PRO A 490 0.00 -16.17 -1.56
N ASP A 491 -1.33 -15.95 -1.58
CA ASP A 491 -2.04 -15.68 -2.85
C ASP A 491 -1.73 -14.30 -3.42
N LEU A 492 -1.32 -13.34 -2.58
CA LEU A 492 -0.81 -12.04 -3.04
C LEU A 492 0.43 -12.23 -3.91
N ALA A 493 1.34 -13.14 -3.50
CA ALA A 493 2.52 -13.48 -4.29
C ALA A 493 2.16 -14.20 -5.59
N ARG A 494 1.25 -15.19 -5.55
CA ARG A 494 0.75 -15.88 -6.76
C ARG A 494 0.13 -14.91 -7.77
N GLY A 495 -0.75 -14.02 -7.32
CA GLY A 495 -1.42 -13.04 -8.19
C GLY A 495 -0.45 -12.00 -8.74
N THR A 496 0.48 -11.50 -7.90
CA THR A 496 1.58 -10.63 -8.31
C THR A 496 2.41 -11.25 -9.43
N LEU A 497 2.97 -12.45 -9.20
CA LEU A 497 3.84 -13.12 -10.15
C LEU A 497 3.13 -13.43 -11.48
N ARG A 498 1.84 -13.78 -11.45
CA ARG A 498 1.05 -13.99 -12.68
C ARG A 498 0.81 -12.71 -13.47
N LEU A 499 0.46 -11.60 -12.82
CA LEU A 499 0.25 -10.34 -13.51
C LEU A 499 1.57 -9.83 -14.12
N LEU A 500 2.66 -9.88 -13.36
CA LEU A 500 3.98 -9.43 -13.84
C LEU A 500 4.52 -10.33 -14.96
N ALA A 501 4.28 -11.65 -14.92
CA ALA A 501 4.63 -12.54 -16.03
C ALA A 501 3.81 -12.28 -17.31
N ARG A 502 2.52 -11.92 -17.18
CA ARG A 502 1.64 -11.56 -18.32
C ARG A 502 2.09 -10.29 -19.04
N TYR A 503 2.72 -9.36 -18.31
CA TYR A 503 3.26 -8.10 -18.83
C TYR A 503 4.81 -8.06 -18.76
N GLN A 504 5.48 -9.20 -18.82
CA GLN A 504 6.93 -9.24 -18.96
C GLN A 504 7.32 -8.83 -20.39
N GLY A 505 8.35 -7.98 -20.51
CA GLY A 505 8.79 -7.41 -21.78
C GLY A 505 9.18 -8.45 -22.82
N GLN A 506 8.86 -8.17 -24.09
CA GLN A 506 9.01 -9.09 -25.23
C GLN A 506 9.75 -8.44 -26.41
N LYS A 507 9.72 -7.11 -26.52
CA LYS A 507 10.41 -6.30 -27.54
C LYS A 507 11.41 -5.36 -26.87
N VAL A 508 12.16 -4.62 -27.70
CA VAL A 508 12.87 -3.40 -27.27
C VAL A 508 12.00 -2.20 -27.66
N ASP A 509 11.70 -1.33 -26.69
CA ASP A 509 10.95 -0.07 -26.90
C ASP A 509 11.57 1.03 -26.03
N GLU A 510 12.27 1.97 -26.66
CA GLU A 510 13.02 3.02 -25.94
C GLU A 510 12.11 4.05 -25.27
N TYR A 511 10.83 4.14 -25.64
CA TYR A 511 9.89 5.08 -25.01
C TYR A 511 9.26 4.49 -23.75
N THR A 512 8.90 3.21 -23.76
CA THR A 512 8.40 2.52 -22.55
C THR A 512 9.52 1.89 -21.71
N GLU A 513 10.77 1.96 -22.16
CA GLU A 513 11.96 1.27 -21.63
C GLU A 513 11.81 -0.27 -21.58
N GLU A 514 10.94 -0.83 -22.43
CA GLU A 514 10.70 -2.26 -22.51
C GLU A 514 11.91 -2.97 -23.10
N GLU A 515 12.31 -4.08 -22.48
CA GLU A 515 13.35 -4.98 -23.00
C GLU A 515 12.93 -6.44 -22.78
N PRO A 516 13.36 -7.39 -23.64
CA PRO A 516 12.97 -8.79 -23.52
C PRO A 516 13.35 -9.39 -22.15
N GLY A 517 12.35 -9.86 -21.40
CA GLY A 517 12.52 -10.44 -20.06
C GLY A 517 12.37 -9.46 -18.89
N LYS A 518 12.34 -8.14 -19.14
CA LYS A 518 12.23 -7.11 -18.11
C LYS A 518 10.83 -7.07 -17.48
N ILE A 519 10.74 -6.71 -16.20
CA ILE A 519 9.49 -6.55 -15.46
C ILE A 519 9.16 -5.07 -15.31
N PHE A 520 7.87 -4.70 -15.40
CA PHE A 520 7.47 -3.30 -15.44
C PHE A 520 7.64 -2.57 -14.11
N HIS A 521 7.94 -1.27 -14.19
CA HIS A 521 7.89 -0.32 -13.08
C HIS A 521 6.42 -0.04 -12.70
N GLU A 522 5.62 0.44 -13.66
CA GLU A 522 4.27 0.95 -13.43
C GLU A 522 3.34 0.72 -14.64
N LEU A 523 2.08 0.35 -14.38
CA LEU A 523 1.02 0.21 -15.37
C LEU A 523 -0.15 1.16 -15.05
N ARG A 524 -0.41 2.12 -15.95
CA ARG A 524 -1.53 3.08 -15.87
C ARG A 524 -2.61 2.75 -16.89
N ARG A 525 -3.82 3.24 -16.64
CA ARG A 525 -4.99 3.11 -17.53
C ARG A 525 -5.56 4.45 -17.97
N GLY A 526 -4.99 5.58 -17.57
CA GLY A 526 -5.45 6.91 -17.97
C GLY A 526 -5.54 7.12 -19.48
N GLU A 527 -6.32 8.13 -19.90
CA GLU A 527 -6.43 8.58 -21.29
C GLU A 527 -5.04 8.83 -21.91
N LEU A 528 -4.13 9.46 -21.17
CA LEU A 528 -2.78 9.75 -21.64
C LEU A 528 -1.93 8.49 -21.84
N ALA A 529 -2.14 7.46 -21.02
CA ALA A 529 -1.49 6.16 -21.16
C ALA A 529 -2.04 5.38 -22.37
N ARG A 530 -3.36 5.42 -22.60
CA ARG A 530 -3.99 4.80 -23.80
C ARG A 530 -3.51 5.46 -25.10
N LEU A 531 -3.43 6.78 -25.13
CA LEU A 531 -2.87 7.53 -26.27
C LEU A 531 -1.36 7.29 -26.46
N GLY A 532 -0.63 6.98 -25.38
CA GLY A 532 0.83 6.87 -25.40
C GLY A 532 1.55 8.22 -25.34
N GLU A 533 0.91 9.24 -24.76
CA GLU A 533 1.52 10.54 -24.49
C GLU A 533 2.40 10.51 -23.22
N ILE A 534 2.22 9.47 -22.40
CA ILE A 534 3.08 9.04 -21.29
C ILE A 534 3.47 7.56 -21.46
N PRO A 535 4.63 7.11 -20.93
CA PRO A 535 5.17 5.78 -21.21
C PRO A 535 4.50 4.62 -20.44
N HIS A 536 3.65 4.91 -19.46
CA HIS A 536 3.11 3.98 -18.44
C HIS A 536 2.09 2.94 -18.96
N ARG A 537 2.35 2.29 -20.10
CA ARG A 537 1.41 1.41 -20.82
C ARG A 537 1.85 -0.05 -21.14
N PRO A 538 2.59 -0.78 -20.28
CA PRO A 538 3.26 -0.35 -19.05
C PRO A 538 4.61 0.31 -19.32
N TYR A 539 5.20 0.93 -18.30
CA TYR A 539 6.56 1.50 -18.32
C TYR A 539 7.51 0.60 -17.53
N TYR A 540 8.72 0.41 -18.02
CA TYR A 540 9.70 -0.57 -17.52
C TYR A 540 11.00 0.06 -17.01
N GLY A 541 11.01 1.35 -16.64
CA GLY A 541 12.18 2.00 -16.00
C GLY A 541 12.42 1.58 -14.55
N ALA A 542 12.47 0.27 -14.29
CA ALA A 542 12.87 -0.36 -13.04
C ALA A 542 13.99 -1.37 -13.33
N VAL A 543 15.10 -1.27 -12.61
CA VAL A 543 16.25 -2.18 -12.74
C VAL A 543 16.17 -3.34 -11.73
N ASP A 544 15.52 -3.11 -10.59
CA ASP A 544 15.38 -4.07 -9.49
C ASP A 544 14.20 -5.04 -9.66
N ALA A 545 13.10 -4.59 -10.29
CA ALA A 545 11.87 -5.39 -10.44
C ALA A 545 12.11 -6.74 -11.16
N THR A 546 13.05 -6.80 -12.11
CA THR A 546 13.36 -8.02 -12.87
C THR A 546 14.06 -9.10 -12.02
N PRO A 547 15.19 -8.84 -11.33
CA PRO A 547 15.76 -9.82 -10.40
C PRO A 547 14.85 -10.08 -9.18
N LEU A 548 14.13 -9.07 -8.66
CA LEU A 548 13.14 -9.26 -7.60
C LEU A 548 12.04 -10.26 -8.01
N PHE A 549 11.58 -10.23 -9.26
CA PHE A 549 10.58 -11.19 -9.76
C PHE A 549 11.09 -12.64 -9.67
N ALA A 550 12.32 -12.90 -10.10
CA ALA A 550 12.91 -14.23 -10.04
C ALA A 550 13.17 -14.70 -8.59
N LEU A 551 13.59 -13.79 -7.71
CA LEU A 551 13.74 -14.02 -6.27
C LEU A 551 12.40 -14.38 -5.61
N VAL A 552 11.37 -13.52 -5.77
CA VAL A 552 10.06 -13.71 -5.14
C VAL A 552 9.34 -14.92 -5.72
N PHE A 553 9.53 -15.25 -7.00
CA PHE A 553 9.08 -16.53 -7.58
C PHE A 553 9.69 -17.72 -6.84
N ALA A 554 11.02 -17.75 -6.68
CA ALA A 554 11.69 -18.85 -6.00
C ALA A 554 11.24 -19.01 -4.55
N GLU A 555 11.16 -17.90 -3.81
CA GLU A 555 10.71 -17.88 -2.42
C GLU A 555 9.22 -18.22 -2.26
N THR A 556 8.36 -17.85 -3.22
CA THR A 556 6.95 -18.25 -3.24
C THR A 556 6.80 -19.76 -3.43
N VAL A 557 7.55 -20.36 -4.36
CA VAL A 557 7.53 -21.82 -4.58
C VAL A 557 8.11 -22.56 -3.36
N LYS A 558 9.20 -22.05 -2.76
CA LYS A 558 9.74 -22.58 -1.49
C LYS A 558 8.71 -22.57 -0.36
N TRP A 559 8.03 -21.44 -0.16
CA TRP A 559 7.01 -21.28 0.89
C TRP A 559 5.77 -22.16 0.67
N THR A 560 5.29 -22.25 -0.57
CA THR A 560 3.99 -22.89 -0.88
C THR A 560 4.09 -24.36 -1.29
N ALA A 561 5.27 -24.85 -1.67
CA ALA A 561 5.47 -26.11 -2.40
C ALA A 561 4.69 -26.21 -3.73
N ASP A 562 4.30 -25.08 -4.31
CA ASP A 562 3.39 -25.02 -5.47
C ASP A 562 4.11 -25.42 -6.79
N ARG A 563 4.15 -26.73 -7.04
CA ARG A 563 4.69 -27.32 -8.27
C ARG A 563 3.86 -27.00 -9.53
N ALA A 564 2.67 -26.41 -9.39
CA ALA A 564 1.93 -25.88 -10.53
C ALA A 564 2.47 -24.50 -10.91
N LEU A 565 2.55 -23.58 -9.94
CA LEU A 565 3.14 -22.26 -10.10
C LEU A 565 4.59 -22.33 -10.62
N TRP A 566 5.39 -23.29 -10.13
CA TRP A 566 6.73 -23.60 -10.64
C TRP A 566 6.72 -23.78 -12.17
N ARG A 567 5.95 -24.75 -12.68
CA ARG A 567 5.90 -25.05 -14.12
C ARG A 567 5.27 -23.94 -14.95
N GLU A 568 4.31 -23.23 -14.36
CA GLU A 568 3.60 -22.11 -14.98
C GLU A 568 4.53 -20.92 -15.27
N LEU A 569 5.36 -20.54 -14.30
CA LEU A 569 6.13 -19.29 -14.34
C LEU A 569 7.65 -19.47 -14.49
N LEU A 570 8.16 -20.71 -14.53
CA LEU A 570 9.59 -21.00 -14.75
C LEU A 570 10.15 -20.24 -15.96
N ALA A 571 9.47 -20.30 -17.10
CA ALA A 571 9.89 -19.62 -18.33
C ALA A 571 9.94 -18.09 -18.21
N ALA A 572 9.16 -17.50 -17.29
CA ALA A 572 9.24 -16.06 -17.00
C ALA A 572 10.44 -15.74 -16.10
N ALA A 573 10.72 -16.57 -15.09
CA ALA A 573 11.88 -16.41 -14.21
C ALA A 573 13.21 -16.67 -14.95
N GLU A 574 13.22 -17.62 -15.89
CA GLU A 574 14.34 -17.84 -16.83
C GLU A 574 14.61 -16.60 -17.69
N ARG A 575 13.56 -15.98 -18.27
CA ARG A 575 13.70 -14.73 -19.03
C ARG A 575 14.17 -13.56 -18.17
N ALA A 576 13.77 -13.49 -16.90
CA ALA A 576 14.23 -12.47 -15.98
C ALA A 576 15.75 -12.60 -15.70
N LEU A 577 16.25 -13.80 -15.41
CA LEU A 577 17.71 -14.02 -15.33
C LEU A 577 18.41 -13.78 -16.68
N THR A 578 17.80 -14.15 -17.80
CA THR A 578 18.38 -13.92 -19.15
C THR A 578 18.45 -12.44 -19.51
N TRP A 579 17.60 -11.59 -18.94
CA TRP A 579 17.72 -10.13 -19.03
C TRP A 579 18.88 -9.63 -18.17
N CYS A 580 19.01 -10.10 -16.91
CA CYS A 580 20.11 -9.73 -16.01
C CYS A 580 21.49 -10.11 -16.58
N ASP A 581 21.66 -11.35 -17.04
CA ASP A 581 22.91 -11.88 -17.61
C ASP A 581 23.10 -11.54 -19.10
N GLY A 582 22.17 -10.77 -19.66
CA GLY A 582 22.10 -10.41 -21.08
C GLY A 582 22.48 -8.97 -21.35
N PRO A 583 22.62 -8.57 -22.62
CA PRO A 583 23.09 -7.24 -23.06
C PRO A 583 22.08 -6.10 -22.83
N TYR A 584 21.14 -6.29 -21.89
CA TYR A 584 20.13 -5.33 -21.46
C TYR A 584 20.32 -4.99 -19.98
N GLY A 585 20.42 -6.00 -19.11
CA GLY A 585 20.79 -5.84 -17.70
C GLY A 585 22.30 -5.61 -17.51
N ASP A 586 23.15 -6.40 -18.17
CA ASP A 586 24.61 -6.30 -18.15
C ASP A 586 25.13 -5.89 -19.55
N PRO A 587 25.18 -4.58 -19.86
CA PRO A 587 25.48 -4.09 -21.20
C PRO A 587 26.97 -4.17 -21.58
N ASP A 588 27.90 -4.12 -20.61
CA ASP A 588 29.35 -4.18 -20.85
C ASP A 588 30.02 -5.51 -20.46
N ARG A 589 29.27 -6.41 -19.82
CA ARG A 589 29.63 -7.82 -19.49
C ARG A 589 30.70 -7.97 -18.42
N ASP A 590 30.70 -7.09 -17.42
CA ASP A 590 31.54 -7.26 -16.24
C ASP A 590 30.94 -8.22 -15.19
N GLY A 591 29.62 -8.45 -15.26
CA GLY A 591 28.84 -9.30 -14.36
C GLY A 591 27.87 -8.54 -13.44
N TYR A 592 27.72 -7.23 -13.59
CA TYR A 592 26.76 -6.43 -12.82
C TYR A 592 25.55 -5.97 -13.65
N VAL A 593 24.39 -5.93 -13.00
CA VAL A 593 23.16 -5.38 -13.60
C VAL A 593 23.12 -3.86 -13.38
N GLU A 594 22.99 -3.11 -14.47
CA GLU A 594 23.06 -1.65 -14.53
C GLU A 594 21.79 -1.01 -15.12
N TYR A 595 21.70 0.32 -15.02
CA TYR A 595 20.64 1.11 -15.66
C TYR A 595 21.16 2.50 -16.06
N GLY A 596 20.39 3.22 -16.88
CA GLY A 596 20.60 4.65 -17.15
C GLY A 596 21.46 4.98 -18.38
N ALA A 597 21.82 3.99 -19.21
CA ALA A 597 22.63 4.20 -20.41
C ALA A 597 21.90 4.91 -21.59
N ARG A 598 20.56 5.08 -21.54
CA ARG A 598 19.76 5.61 -22.66
C ARG A 598 18.59 6.49 -22.22
N GLY A 599 18.77 7.81 -22.23
CA GLY A 599 17.69 8.81 -22.31
C GLY A 599 16.45 8.60 -21.42
N THR A 600 16.63 8.05 -20.22
CA THR A 600 15.56 7.42 -19.43
C THR A 600 14.56 8.43 -18.88
N ALA A 601 13.31 8.00 -18.70
CA ALA A 601 12.27 8.86 -18.10
C ALA A 601 12.44 9.00 -16.58
N LEU A 602 13.09 8.03 -15.92
CA LEU A 602 13.58 8.13 -14.54
C LEU A 602 15.12 8.14 -14.51
N ARG A 603 15.70 9.08 -13.77
CA ARG A 603 17.16 9.16 -13.54
C ARG A 603 17.67 8.09 -12.56
N SER A 604 16.82 7.55 -11.70
CA SER A 604 17.15 6.49 -10.75
C SER A 604 16.11 5.37 -10.91
N GLN A 605 16.52 4.10 -11.01
CA GLN A 605 15.61 2.98 -11.34
C GLN A 605 15.59 1.84 -10.32
N GLY A 606 16.35 1.95 -9.22
CA GLY A 606 16.16 1.09 -8.05
C GLY A 606 15.03 1.61 -7.16
N TRP A 607 14.82 1.00 -6.00
CA TRP A 607 13.73 1.35 -5.08
C TRP A 607 13.76 2.81 -4.63
N LYS A 608 14.95 3.44 -4.63
CA LYS A 608 15.11 4.88 -4.53
C LYS A 608 15.10 5.52 -5.92
N ASP A 609 13.90 5.71 -6.46
CA ASP A 609 13.68 6.15 -7.85
C ASP A 609 13.71 7.67 -8.08
N SER A 610 13.74 8.49 -7.01
CA SER A 610 13.84 9.94 -7.18
C SER A 610 15.21 10.37 -7.73
N SER A 611 15.20 11.44 -8.52
CA SER A 611 16.32 11.97 -9.30
C SER A 611 17.63 12.17 -8.52
N GLU A 612 17.49 12.53 -7.26
CA GLU A 612 18.56 12.95 -6.36
C GLU A 612 19.10 11.82 -5.47
N SER A 613 18.55 10.60 -5.61
CA SER A 613 18.87 9.43 -4.78
C SER A 613 20.30 8.90 -4.93
N LEU A 614 21.02 9.30 -5.98
CA LEU A 614 22.40 8.84 -6.25
C LEU A 614 23.31 10.06 -6.52
N SER A 615 24.06 10.44 -5.48
CA SER A 615 24.93 11.63 -5.48
C SER A 615 26.32 11.30 -4.93
N GLU A 616 27.32 12.03 -5.43
CA GLU A 616 28.70 12.01 -4.94
C GLU A 616 28.87 12.94 -3.72
N ARG A 617 30.04 12.89 -3.06
CA ARG A 617 30.31 13.64 -1.81
C ARG A 617 30.32 15.16 -1.97
N ASP A 618 30.44 15.69 -3.18
CA ASP A 618 30.34 17.13 -3.47
C ASP A 618 28.89 17.58 -3.78
N GLY A 619 27.93 16.65 -3.78
CA GLY A 619 26.54 16.89 -4.15
C GLY A 619 26.26 16.86 -5.65
N SER A 620 27.25 16.53 -6.49
CA SER A 620 27.02 16.25 -7.90
C SER A 620 26.33 14.89 -8.10
N TRP A 621 25.64 14.71 -9.24
CA TRP A 621 24.98 13.45 -9.56
C TRP A 621 25.99 12.42 -10.06
N SER A 622 25.97 11.20 -9.51
CA SER A 622 26.83 10.10 -9.98
C SER A 622 26.57 9.79 -11.44
N GLU A 623 27.64 9.64 -12.22
CA GLU A 623 27.58 9.34 -13.66
C GLU A 623 26.86 8.01 -13.94
N LEU A 624 25.99 7.99 -14.96
CA LEU A 624 25.26 6.79 -15.42
C LEU A 624 25.94 6.18 -16.67
N PRO A 625 25.89 4.84 -16.87
CA PRO A 625 25.10 3.86 -16.13
C PRO A 625 25.60 3.58 -14.71
N ALA A 626 24.78 2.92 -13.88
CA ALA A 626 25.17 2.56 -12.51
C ALA A 626 24.66 1.18 -12.09
N ALA A 627 25.51 0.42 -11.41
CA ALA A 627 25.20 -0.87 -10.78
C ALA A 627 24.83 -0.66 -9.30
N LEU A 628 23.55 -0.81 -8.93
CA LEU A 628 23.09 -0.60 -7.55
C LEU A 628 23.37 -1.80 -6.64
N VAL A 629 23.70 -1.53 -5.38
CA VAL A 629 24.14 -2.55 -4.40
C VAL A 629 23.07 -3.60 -4.08
N GLU A 630 21.80 -3.18 -3.93
CA GLU A 630 20.69 -4.09 -3.67
C GLU A 630 20.37 -4.97 -4.88
N VAL A 631 20.56 -4.46 -6.10
CA VAL A 631 20.22 -5.17 -7.35
C VAL A 631 21.14 -6.37 -7.55
N GLN A 632 22.44 -6.22 -7.27
CA GLN A 632 23.38 -7.35 -7.35
C GLN A 632 23.05 -8.42 -6.30
N ALA A 633 22.62 -7.99 -5.12
CA ALA A 633 22.13 -8.88 -4.07
C ALA A 633 20.85 -9.61 -4.50
N TYR A 634 19.90 -8.94 -5.17
CA TYR A 634 18.70 -9.57 -5.71
C TYR A 634 19.01 -10.60 -6.80
N VAL A 635 19.97 -10.31 -7.70
CA VAL A 635 20.45 -11.26 -8.73
C VAL A 635 21.05 -12.50 -8.08
N PHE A 636 21.91 -12.33 -7.07
CA PHE A 636 22.48 -13.44 -6.30
C PHE A 636 21.39 -14.33 -5.67
N ALA A 637 20.42 -13.73 -4.97
CA ALA A 637 19.33 -14.46 -4.34
C ALA A 637 18.40 -15.14 -5.37
N ALA A 638 18.14 -14.51 -6.51
CA ALA A 638 17.40 -15.12 -7.62
C ALA A 638 18.13 -16.35 -8.19
N LYS A 639 19.44 -16.27 -8.44
CA LYS A 639 20.25 -17.40 -8.93
C LYS A 639 20.31 -18.54 -7.92
N ARG A 640 20.56 -18.24 -6.62
CA ARG A 640 20.53 -19.25 -5.54
C ARG A 640 19.14 -19.89 -5.41
N GLY A 641 18.08 -19.08 -5.36
CA GLY A 641 16.70 -19.55 -5.22
C GLY A 641 16.26 -20.46 -6.36
N LEU A 642 16.53 -20.08 -7.62
CA LEU A 642 16.24 -20.91 -8.78
C LEU A 642 17.11 -22.17 -8.81
N ALA A 643 18.38 -22.12 -8.41
CA ALA A 643 19.24 -23.30 -8.32
C ALA A 643 18.68 -24.37 -7.37
N ASP A 644 18.13 -23.96 -6.22
CA ASP A 644 17.49 -24.87 -5.27
C ASP A 644 16.27 -25.56 -5.91
N LEU A 645 15.47 -24.83 -6.68
CA LEU A 645 14.31 -25.38 -7.37
C LEU A 645 14.68 -26.33 -8.51
N TYR A 646 15.72 -26.03 -9.29
CA TYR A 646 16.26 -26.97 -10.28
C TYR A 646 16.77 -28.26 -9.63
N ALA A 647 17.52 -28.16 -8.51
CA ALA A 647 17.97 -29.33 -7.77
C ALA A 647 16.80 -30.16 -7.22
N LEU A 648 15.70 -29.52 -6.84
CA LEU A 648 14.46 -30.16 -6.39
C LEU A 648 13.57 -30.72 -7.52
N ASP A 649 13.86 -30.40 -8.79
CA ASP A 649 13.25 -31.02 -9.99
C ASP A 649 14.21 -32.04 -10.66
N GLY A 650 15.43 -32.21 -10.11
CA GLY A 650 16.45 -33.15 -10.58
C GLY A 650 17.48 -32.58 -11.57
N ASP A 651 17.35 -31.32 -12.01
CA ASP A 651 18.33 -30.66 -12.87
C ASP A 651 19.49 -30.09 -12.06
N HIS A 652 20.31 -31.01 -11.53
CA HIS A 652 21.53 -30.66 -10.82
C HIS A 652 22.55 -29.92 -11.70
N LYS A 653 22.49 -30.06 -13.04
CA LYS A 653 23.39 -29.37 -13.97
C LYS A 653 23.11 -27.87 -14.00
N ARG A 654 21.83 -27.47 -14.09
CA ARG A 654 21.43 -26.05 -14.02
C ARG A 654 21.57 -25.49 -12.62
N ALA A 655 21.28 -26.30 -11.59
CA ALA A 655 21.49 -25.91 -10.20
C ALA A 655 22.95 -25.53 -9.92
N GLU A 656 23.92 -26.39 -10.26
CA GLU A 656 25.33 -26.09 -9.99
C GLU A 656 25.91 -25.00 -10.89
N ARG A 657 25.36 -24.81 -12.10
CA ARG A 657 25.72 -23.65 -12.94
C ARG A 657 25.30 -22.33 -12.28
N LEU A 658 24.02 -22.21 -11.88
CA LEU A 658 23.53 -21.01 -11.19
C LEU A 658 24.21 -20.78 -9.84
N ARG A 659 24.60 -21.85 -9.12
CA ARG A 659 25.41 -21.74 -7.88
C ARG A 659 26.84 -21.29 -8.15
N ALA A 660 27.45 -21.66 -9.28
CA ALA A 660 28.76 -21.15 -9.68
C ALA A 660 28.68 -19.68 -10.08
N GLU A 661 27.72 -19.30 -10.93
CA GLU A 661 27.46 -17.92 -11.31
C GLU A 661 27.19 -17.02 -10.09
N ALA A 662 26.42 -17.51 -9.10
CA ALA A 662 26.17 -16.77 -7.86
C ALA A 662 27.42 -16.61 -6.99
N ARG A 663 28.32 -17.60 -6.93
CA ARG A 663 29.61 -17.48 -6.24
C ARG A 663 30.53 -16.46 -6.93
N GLU A 664 30.63 -16.49 -8.25
CA GLU A 664 31.42 -15.52 -9.01
C GLU A 664 30.91 -14.08 -8.80
N LEU A 665 29.59 -13.89 -8.84
CA LEU A 665 28.96 -12.59 -8.53
C LEU A 665 29.26 -12.14 -7.09
N GLN A 666 29.19 -13.05 -6.12
CA GLN A 666 29.53 -12.76 -4.72
C GLN A 666 31.01 -12.37 -4.55
N GLU A 667 31.94 -13.11 -5.17
CA GLU A 667 33.38 -12.83 -5.11
C GLU A 667 33.74 -11.48 -5.76
N LYS A 668 33.10 -11.13 -6.89
CA LYS A 668 33.22 -9.80 -7.52
C LYS A 668 32.63 -8.71 -6.61
N PHE A 669 31.39 -8.88 -6.17
CA PHE A 669 30.66 -7.92 -5.33
C PHE A 669 31.42 -7.61 -4.04
N GLU A 670 31.90 -8.64 -3.35
CA GLU A 670 32.70 -8.52 -2.13
C GLU A 670 34.02 -7.75 -2.39
N ARG A 671 34.63 -7.86 -3.57
CA ARG A 671 35.82 -7.08 -3.92
C ARG A 671 35.47 -5.61 -4.23
N ASP A 672 34.45 -5.37 -5.06
CA ASP A 672 34.25 -4.06 -5.70
C ASP A 672 33.34 -3.11 -4.92
N PHE A 673 32.36 -3.61 -4.16
CA PHE A 673 31.39 -2.76 -3.44
C PHE A 673 31.82 -2.40 -2.01
N TRP A 674 32.79 -3.09 -1.40
CA TRP A 674 33.12 -2.88 0.02
C TRP A 674 33.96 -1.61 0.28
N MET A 675 33.47 -0.73 1.14
CA MET A 675 34.16 0.46 1.63
C MET A 675 34.78 0.16 3.00
N ALA A 676 36.07 -0.19 3.03
CA ALA A 676 36.77 -0.53 4.27
C ALA A 676 36.71 0.58 5.34
N ASP A 677 36.90 1.85 4.94
CA ASP A 677 36.89 2.99 5.86
C ASP A 677 35.52 3.26 6.49
N GLU A 678 34.43 2.98 5.76
CA GLU A 678 33.05 3.22 6.21
C GLU A 678 32.40 1.96 6.83
N ASN A 679 33.05 0.79 6.73
CA ASN A 679 32.53 -0.51 7.18
C ASN A 679 31.13 -0.85 6.62
N ALA A 680 30.92 -0.54 5.34
CA ALA A 680 29.68 -0.78 4.61
C ALA A 680 29.94 -1.06 3.12
N TYR A 681 28.93 -1.55 2.42
CA TYR A 681 28.92 -1.54 0.95
C TYR A 681 28.57 -0.15 0.43
N ALA A 682 29.23 0.27 -0.66
CA ALA A 682 28.88 1.46 -1.44
C ALA A 682 27.45 1.35 -1.97
N GLN A 683 26.77 2.47 -2.18
CA GLN A 683 25.40 2.45 -2.70
C GLN A 683 25.32 1.93 -4.14
N ALA A 684 26.36 2.20 -4.95
CA ALA A 684 26.46 1.77 -6.33
C ALA A 684 27.92 1.74 -6.80
N LEU A 685 28.16 1.14 -7.96
CA LEU A 685 29.24 1.55 -8.87
C LEU A 685 28.66 2.52 -9.91
N ASN A 686 29.35 3.62 -10.21
CA ASN A 686 28.99 4.57 -11.26
C ASN A 686 29.59 4.20 -12.64
N ALA A 687 29.32 5.00 -13.68
CA ALA A 687 29.69 4.75 -15.09
C ALA A 687 31.17 4.46 -15.37
N LYS A 688 32.05 4.79 -14.43
CA LYS A 688 33.51 4.56 -14.50
C LYS A 688 33.94 3.44 -13.53
N LYS A 689 32.99 2.55 -13.19
CA LYS A 689 33.04 1.44 -12.24
C LYS A 689 33.67 1.81 -10.88
N ARG A 690 33.46 3.05 -10.40
CA ARG A 690 33.89 3.51 -9.08
C ARG A 690 32.75 3.45 -8.08
N GLN A 691 33.07 3.08 -6.84
CA GLN A 691 32.17 3.16 -5.69
C GLN A 691 31.58 4.58 -5.53
N VAL A 692 30.24 4.68 -5.44
CA VAL A 692 29.52 5.86 -4.96
C VAL A 692 29.51 5.81 -3.44
N PRO A 693 30.31 6.64 -2.73
CA PRO A 693 30.76 6.33 -1.37
C PRO A 693 29.78 6.78 -0.28
N ALA A 694 28.48 6.56 -0.52
CA ALA A 694 27.36 6.92 0.33
C ALA A 694 26.92 5.73 1.21
N VAL A 695 26.98 5.90 2.54
CA VAL A 695 26.44 4.90 3.47
C VAL A 695 24.93 5.07 3.54
N THR A 696 24.23 4.02 3.11
CA THR A 696 22.77 3.99 2.92
C THR A 696 22.15 2.71 3.46
N SER A 697 20.83 2.72 3.64
CA SER A 697 20.09 1.51 4.01
C SER A 697 20.08 0.43 2.92
N ASN A 698 20.33 0.78 1.65
CA ASN A 698 20.47 -0.16 0.53
C ASN A 698 21.44 -1.32 0.86
N ALA A 699 22.54 -1.02 1.57
CA ALA A 699 23.49 -2.04 1.98
C ALA A 699 22.85 -3.13 2.87
N ALA A 700 21.79 -2.84 3.63
CA ALA A 700 21.09 -3.86 4.43
C ALA A 700 20.42 -4.96 3.57
N HIS A 701 20.11 -4.67 2.30
CA HIS A 701 19.55 -5.65 1.38
C HIS A 701 20.56 -6.75 1.03
N THR A 702 21.87 -6.52 1.22
CA THR A 702 22.89 -7.55 1.08
C THR A 702 22.80 -8.63 2.16
N LEU A 703 22.29 -8.26 3.34
CA LEU A 703 21.97 -9.19 4.44
C LEU A 703 20.66 -9.92 4.15
N TRP A 704 19.63 -9.19 3.70
CA TRP A 704 18.33 -9.76 3.36
C TRP A 704 18.43 -10.84 2.28
N ALA A 705 19.11 -10.54 1.18
CA ALA A 705 19.35 -11.46 0.07
C ALA A 705 20.49 -12.48 0.31
N GLY A 706 21.30 -12.28 1.36
CA GLY A 706 22.34 -13.22 1.78
C GLY A 706 23.63 -13.21 0.95
N ILE A 707 23.93 -12.15 0.19
CA ILE A 707 25.18 -12.04 -0.58
C ILE A 707 26.37 -11.64 0.30
N ALA A 708 26.15 -10.96 1.43
CA ALA A 708 27.24 -10.50 2.29
C ALA A 708 27.98 -11.66 3.00
N SER A 709 29.31 -11.60 3.04
CA SER A 709 30.12 -12.50 3.87
C SER A 709 29.83 -12.32 5.37
N PRO A 710 29.87 -13.39 6.21
CA PRO A 710 29.53 -13.30 7.64
C PRO A 710 30.35 -12.28 8.45
N ASP A 711 31.65 -12.16 8.15
CA ASP A 711 32.54 -11.20 8.83
C ASP A 711 32.10 -9.76 8.54
N ARG A 712 31.75 -9.45 7.30
CA ARG A 712 31.29 -8.13 6.89
C ARG A 712 29.84 -7.86 7.27
N ALA A 713 28.99 -8.88 7.37
CA ALA A 713 27.67 -8.74 7.97
C ALA A 713 27.79 -8.20 9.41
N THR A 714 28.74 -8.73 10.19
CA THR A 714 29.04 -8.25 11.55
C THR A 714 29.45 -6.76 11.58
N ALA A 715 30.26 -6.32 10.62
CA ALA A 715 30.67 -4.92 10.50
C ALA A 715 29.51 -4.02 10.04
N LEU A 716 28.77 -4.45 9.02
CA LEU A 716 27.65 -3.73 8.42
C LEU A 716 26.47 -3.55 9.39
N VAL A 717 26.10 -4.56 10.19
CA VAL A 717 25.02 -4.43 11.18
C VAL A 717 25.36 -3.35 12.22
N ARG A 718 26.58 -3.38 12.77
CA ARG A 718 27.08 -2.32 13.68
C ARG A 718 27.08 -0.94 13.01
N ARG A 719 27.41 -0.90 11.71
CA ARG A 719 27.42 0.34 10.93
C ARG A 719 26.03 0.90 10.66
N LEU A 720 25.03 0.04 10.41
CA LEU A 720 23.62 0.42 10.23
C LEU A 720 22.97 0.85 11.55
N MET A 721 23.34 0.24 12.67
CA MET A 721 22.87 0.63 14.01
C MET A 721 23.59 1.86 14.60
N SER A 722 24.55 2.44 13.87
CA SER A 722 25.24 3.67 14.31
C SER A 722 24.27 4.88 14.34
N PRO A 723 24.44 5.86 15.24
CA PRO A 723 23.46 6.94 15.45
C PRO A 723 23.21 7.86 14.24
N ASP A 724 24.12 7.88 13.26
CA ASP A 724 23.93 8.61 12.00
C ASP A 724 23.02 7.87 11.02
N MET A 725 22.80 6.56 11.19
CA MET A 725 21.90 5.73 10.41
C MET A 725 20.60 5.40 11.18
N TYR A 726 20.69 4.89 12.41
CA TYR A 726 19.51 4.47 13.17
C TYR A 726 18.88 5.62 13.98
N THR A 727 17.59 5.87 13.74
CA THR A 727 16.84 6.99 14.32
C THR A 727 16.27 6.73 15.72
N GLY A 728 16.16 5.47 16.14
CA GLY A 728 15.27 5.05 17.24
C GLY A 728 13.81 4.77 16.81
N TRP A 729 13.49 4.97 15.53
CA TRP A 729 12.22 4.59 14.88
C TRP A 729 12.41 3.58 13.73
N GLY A 730 13.60 3.57 13.13
CA GLY A 730 13.98 2.80 11.94
C GLY A 730 15.29 3.33 11.35
N LEU A 731 15.75 2.73 10.25
CA LEU A 731 16.98 3.15 9.55
C LEU A 731 16.70 4.34 8.62
N ARG A 732 17.59 5.33 8.63
CA ARG A 732 17.62 6.37 7.60
C ARG A 732 18.01 5.76 6.27
N THR A 733 17.43 6.30 5.19
CA THR A 733 17.86 5.96 3.84
C THR A 733 19.32 6.33 3.56
N LEU A 734 19.81 7.43 4.15
CA LEU A 734 21.14 7.99 3.96
C LEU A 734 21.72 8.45 5.32
N SER A 735 23.01 8.20 5.53
CA SER A 735 23.77 8.63 6.72
C SER A 735 23.65 10.13 6.98
N SER A 736 23.34 10.52 8.21
CA SER A 736 23.30 11.92 8.64
C SER A 736 24.67 12.62 8.70
N ARG A 737 25.74 11.94 8.28
CA ARG A 737 27.08 12.52 8.04
C ARG A 737 27.34 12.80 6.55
N TYR A 738 26.47 12.35 5.65
CA TYR A 738 26.68 12.51 4.21
C TYR A 738 26.23 13.91 3.72
N PRO A 739 26.96 14.59 2.82
CA PRO A 739 26.68 16.00 2.51
C PRO A 739 25.31 16.31 1.88
N THR A 740 24.70 15.36 1.17
CA THR A 740 23.34 15.50 0.60
C THR A 740 22.21 15.05 1.55
N TYR A 741 22.52 14.76 2.81
CA TYR A 741 21.52 14.35 3.81
C TYR A 741 20.51 15.45 4.13
N ASN A 742 19.22 15.09 4.07
CA ASN A 742 18.11 15.89 4.56
C ASN A 742 17.06 14.95 5.18
N PRO A 743 16.74 15.07 6.50
CA PRO A 743 15.75 14.21 7.16
C PRO A 743 14.34 14.32 6.56
N MET A 744 14.07 15.35 5.75
CA MET A 744 12.80 15.63 5.08
C MET A 744 12.83 15.32 3.57
N SER A 745 13.92 14.75 3.04
CA SER A 745 13.98 14.27 1.66
C SER A 745 13.32 12.90 1.52
N TYR A 746 12.64 12.67 0.39
CA TYR A 746 11.99 11.40 0.04
C TYR A 746 12.95 10.20 0.14
N HIS A 747 14.17 10.32 -0.41
CA HIS A 747 15.18 9.25 -0.39
C HIS A 747 16.54 9.61 0.25
N ASN A 748 16.82 10.87 0.58
CA ASN A 748 18.13 11.29 1.13
C ASN A 748 18.11 11.60 2.64
N GLY A 749 17.27 10.94 3.44
CA GLY A 749 17.36 11.01 4.90
C GLY A 749 16.09 10.64 5.68
N SER A 750 14.98 10.33 5.00
CA SER A 750 13.76 9.75 5.57
C SER A 750 13.99 8.34 6.16
N VAL A 751 12.94 7.80 6.79
CA VAL A 751 12.85 6.39 7.22
C VAL A 751 11.68 5.73 6.48
N TRP A 752 11.94 4.59 5.86
CA TRP A 752 10.95 3.78 5.14
C TRP A 752 10.66 2.49 5.92
N PRO A 753 9.39 2.17 6.25
CA PRO A 753 9.05 0.99 7.04
C PRO A 753 9.38 -0.34 6.35
N HIS A 754 9.26 -0.43 5.02
CA HIS A 754 9.54 -1.65 4.27
C HIS A 754 11.04 -1.99 4.31
N ASP A 755 11.87 -1.00 4.01
CA ASP A 755 13.34 -1.07 3.95
C ASP A 755 13.92 -1.41 5.32
N SER A 756 13.45 -0.73 6.37
CA SER A 756 13.84 -1.04 7.76
C SER A 756 13.41 -2.46 8.19
N ALA A 757 12.29 -2.99 7.70
CA ALA A 757 11.85 -4.35 8.00
C ALA A 757 12.65 -5.42 7.25
N MET A 758 13.02 -5.17 5.98
CA MET A 758 13.93 -6.03 5.21
C MET A 758 15.33 -6.04 5.84
N ALA A 759 15.82 -4.88 6.30
CA ALA A 759 17.06 -4.78 7.06
C ALA A 759 17.01 -5.60 8.37
N ALA A 760 15.93 -5.51 9.14
CA ALA A 760 15.76 -6.29 10.36
C ALA A 760 15.67 -7.81 10.09
N GLN A 761 15.04 -8.23 8.99
CA GLN A 761 15.06 -9.64 8.59
C GLN A 761 16.48 -10.08 8.18
N GLY A 762 17.22 -9.24 7.45
CA GLY A 762 18.62 -9.50 7.11
C GLY A 762 19.53 -9.63 8.34
N MET A 763 19.35 -8.75 9.34
CA MET A 763 20.01 -8.87 10.64
C MET A 763 19.72 -10.23 11.31
N ALA A 764 18.44 -10.58 11.45
CA ALA A 764 18.04 -11.85 12.06
C ALA A 764 18.54 -13.09 11.29
N ARG A 765 18.61 -13.03 9.95
CA ARG A 765 19.13 -14.09 9.08
C ARG A 765 20.61 -14.40 9.33
N TYR A 766 21.38 -13.44 9.83
CA TYR A 766 22.78 -13.60 10.23
C TYR A 766 22.97 -13.76 11.76
N GLY A 767 21.89 -13.93 12.53
CA GLY A 767 21.92 -14.12 13.99
C GLY A 767 21.95 -12.83 14.81
N PHE A 768 21.84 -11.65 14.19
CA PHE A 768 21.80 -10.35 14.88
C PHE A 768 20.38 -10.05 15.40
N HIS A 769 19.90 -10.92 16.28
CA HIS A 769 18.53 -10.87 16.80
C HIS A 769 18.29 -9.67 17.73
N GLU A 770 19.30 -9.12 18.40
CA GLU A 770 19.13 -7.97 19.29
C GLU A 770 18.91 -6.69 18.47
N GLU A 771 19.74 -6.47 17.44
CA GLU A 771 19.64 -5.36 16.49
C GLU A 771 18.34 -5.44 15.66
N ALA A 772 17.99 -6.65 15.18
CA ALA A 772 16.71 -6.89 14.51
C ALA A 772 15.52 -6.55 15.43
N ASN A 773 15.57 -6.97 16.70
CA ASN A 773 14.53 -6.66 17.68
C ASN A 773 14.42 -5.16 17.98
N GLU A 774 15.54 -4.43 18.00
CA GLU A 774 15.53 -2.99 18.20
C GLU A 774 14.85 -2.27 17.02
N VAL A 775 15.20 -2.59 15.78
CA VAL A 775 14.57 -2.00 14.58
C VAL A 775 13.08 -2.36 14.50
N VAL A 776 12.70 -3.62 14.72
CA VAL A 776 11.30 -4.06 14.76
C VAL A 776 10.51 -3.32 15.86
N SER A 777 11.10 -3.16 17.04
CA SER A 777 10.48 -2.40 18.15
C SER A 777 10.32 -0.92 17.80
N GLY A 778 11.29 -0.32 17.10
CA GLY A 778 11.23 1.04 16.57
C GLY A 778 10.04 1.23 15.62
N LEU A 779 9.88 0.32 14.64
CA LEU A 779 8.81 0.37 13.65
C LEU A 779 7.41 0.17 14.26
N ILE A 780 7.25 -0.83 15.14
CA ILE A 780 5.95 -1.10 15.80
C ILE A 780 5.54 0.07 16.70
N GLU A 781 6.48 0.67 17.42
CA GLU A 781 6.23 1.81 18.29
C GLU A 781 6.06 3.13 17.51
N ALA A 782 6.65 3.26 16.32
CA ALA A 782 6.31 4.32 15.37
C ALA A 782 4.86 4.18 14.88
N GLY A 783 4.44 2.98 14.44
CA GLY A 783 3.10 2.74 13.92
C GLY A 783 1.99 3.00 14.94
N ARG A 784 2.17 2.59 16.21
CA ARG A 784 1.27 2.93 17.32
C ARG A 784 1.11 4.44 17.58
N ARG A 785 2.06 5.26 17.13
CA ARG A 785 2.08 6.71 17.37
C ARG A 785 1.60 7.54 16.16
N PHE A 786 1.37 6.90 15.01
CA PHE A 786 0.64 7.51 13.91
C PHE A 786 -0.88 7.35 14.10
N PRO A 787 -1.70 8.27 13.54
CA PRO A 787 -3.16 8.17 13.58
C PRO A 787 -3.67 6.81 13.09
N ASN A 788 -4.71 6.30 13.74
CA ASN A 788 -5.37 5.02 13.42
C ASN A 788 -4.41 3.80 13.40
N SER A 789 -3.27 3.86 14.08
CA SER A 789 -2.16 2.88 14.03
C SER A 789 -1.56 2.65 12.63
N ARG A 790 -1.76 3.57 11.68
CA ARG A 790 -1.36 3.38 10.27
C ARG A 790 0.03 3.99 10.02
N LEU A 791 1.00 3.15 9.63
CA LEU A 791 2.27 3.66 9.12
C LEU A 791 2.10 4.26 7.71
N PRO A 792 2.71 5.43 7.44
CA PRO A 792 2.79 5.98 6.09
C PRO A 792 3.78 5.20 5.23
N GLU A 793 3.76 5.46 3.93
CA GLU A 793 4.81 5.12 2.96
C GLU A 793 6.23 5.40 3.48
N LEU A 794 6.46 6.62 3.97
CA LEU A 794 7.69 7.07 4.64
C LEU A 794 7.41 8.13 5.72
N PHE A 795 8.39 8.38 6.59
CA PHE A 795 8.37 9.50 7.54
C PHE A 795 9.76 10.14 7.70
N CYS A 796 9.82 11.35 8.25
CA CYS A 796 11.07 12.13 8.31
C CYS A 796 12.08 11.53 9.32
N GLY A 797 13.34 11.37 8.92
CA GLY A 797 14.38 10.66 9.68
C GLY A 797 15.06 11.45 10.80
N PHE A 798 14.30 12.31 11.48
CA PHE A 798 14.75 12.95 12.71
C PHE A 798 15.02 11.92 13.81
N GLN A 799 16.03 12.17 14.66
CA GLN A 799 16.31 11.31 15.80
C GLN A 799 15.12 11.32 16.78
N ARG A 800 14.78 10.15 17.31
CA ARG A 800 13.77 9.98 18.35
C ARG A 800 14.16 10.72 19.62
N ASP A 801 13.37 11.74 19.98
CA ASP A 801 13.49 12.39 21.28
C ASP A 801 12.77 11.56 22.36
N LEU A 802 13.54 10.98 23.27
CA LEU A 802 13.06 10.17 24.39
C LEU A 802 12.65 11.01 25.62
N ARG A 803 12.90 12.33 25.64
CA ARG A 803 12.56 13.22 26.78
C ARG A 803 11.05 13.48 26.88
N PHE A 804 10.34 13.28 25.76
CA PHE A 804 8.90 13.47 25.63
C PHE A 804 8.31 12.29 24.85
N SER A 805 7.02 12.02 24.98
CA SER A 805 6.32 10.99 24.18
C SER A 805 6.07 11.46 22.73
N SER A 806 7.15 11.82 22.04
CA SER A 806 7.16 12.25 20.63
C SER A 806 6.68 11.14 19.70
N ARG A 807 6.03 11.51 18.59
CA ARG A 807 5.82 10.61 17.44
C ARG A 807 6.82 10.95 16.34
N PRO A 808 7.07 10.06 15.36
CA PRO A 808 7.83 10.44 14.17
C PRO A 808 7.15 11.62 13.45
N ALA A 809 7.96 12.49 12.84
CA ALA A 809 7.45 13.63 12.08
C ALA A 809 6.98 13.18 10.69
N ASP A 810 5.82 13.69 10.27
CA ASP A 810 5.21 13.33 8.98
C ASP A 810 6.11 13.74 7.81
N TYR A 811 6.06 12.98 6.72
CA TYR A 811 6.41 13.48 5.40
C TYR A 811 5.11 13.80 4.67
N LEU A 812 4.95 15.04 4.22
CA LEU A 812 3.62 15.63 3.97
C LEU A 812 2.87 15.04 2.78
N VAL A 813 3.56 14.38 1.84
CA VAL A 813 2.97 13.80 0.62
C VAL A 813 3.08 12.27 0.56
N SER A 814 3.39 11.60 1.68
CA SER A 814 3.38 10.13 1.79
C SER A 814 2.01 9.55 1.46
N CYS A 815 1.98 8.39 0.80
CA CYS A 815 0.78 7.58 0.65
C CYS A 815 0.36 6.95 2.00
N ILE A 816 -0.95 7.02 2.31
CA ILE A 816 -1.52 6.64 3.62
C ILE A 816 -2.92 5.98 3.42
N PRO A 817 -3.01 4.64 3.32
CA PRO A 817 -1.94 3.65 3.39
C PRO A 817 -1.14 3.47 2.09
N GLN A 818 -0.03 2.76 2.22
CA GLN A 818 0.79 2.21 1.15
C GLN A 818 1.10 0.72 1.48
N ALA A 819 1.19 -0.13 0.46
CA ALA A 819 1.20 -1.58 0.56
C ALA A 819 2.46 -2.19 1.21
N TRP A 820 3.68 -1.73 0.89
CA TRP A 820 4.90 -2.22 1.55
C TRP A 820 5.05 -1.73 2.99
N SER A 821 4.40 -0.62 3.33
CA SER A 821 4.31 -0.12 4.73
C SER A 821 3.24 -0.86 5.53
N ALA A 822 2.20 -1.39 4.87
CA ALA A 822 1.26 -2.31 5.50
C ALA A 822 1.81 -3.75 5.59
N GLY A 823 2.54 -4.24 4.58
CA GLY A 823 3.17 -5.56 4.57
C GLY A 823 4.29 -5.73 5.60
N MET A 824 4.99 -4.63 5.95
CA MET A 824 6.04 -4.56 6.98
C MET A 824 5.70 -5.30 8.28
N ILE A 825 4.46 -5.27 8.78
CA ILE A 825 4.15 -5.91 10.08
C ILE A 825 4.16 -7.44 9.96
N PHE A 826 3.73 -7.98 8.83
CA PHE A 826 3.76 -9.42 8.57
C PHE A 826 5.18 -9.92 8.32
N LEU A 827 6.03 -9.09 7.71
CA LEU A 827 7.47 -9.37 7.63
C LEU A 827 8.12 -9.32 9.02
N ASN A 828 7.85 -8.30 9.83
CA ASN A 828 8.37 -8.21 11.19
C ASN A 828 7.93 -9.42 12.05
N LEU A 829 6.69 -9.89 11.91
CA LEU A 829 6.22 -11.11 12.56
C LEU A 829 6.96 -12.37 12.04
N ARG A 830 7.26 -12.48 10.73
CA ARG A 830 8.14 -13.53 10.17
C ARG A 830 9.55 -13.48 10.80
N THR A 831 10.12 -12.29 10.91
CA THR A 831 11.45 -12.01 11.49
C THR A 831 11.53 -12.41 12.97
N LEU A 832 10.59 -11.96 13.81
CA LEU A 832 10.55 -12.28 15.24
C LEU A 832 10.38 -13.78 15.53
N LEU A 833 9.75 -14.51 14.60
CA LEU A 833 9.54 -15.95 14.66
C LEU A 833 10.65 -16.77 13.98
N GLY A 834 11.60 -16.11 13.29
CA GLY A 834 12.68 -16.74 12.53
C GLY A 834 12.19 -17.73 11.48
N MET A 835 11.06 -17.45 10.82
CA MET A 835 10.36 -18.40 9.93
C MET A 835 10.99 -18.50 8.53
N GLU A 836 11.59 -19.65 8.22
CA GLU A 836 12.14 -20.00 6.90
C GLU A 836 11.59 -21.35 6.39
N PRO A 837 11.09 -21.45 5.15
CA PRO A 837 10.53 -22.69 4.62
C PRO A 837 11.61 -23.60 3.99
N ASP A 838 11.88 -24.76 4.60
CA ASP A 838 12.64 -25.82 3.95
C ASP A 838 11.73 -26.66 3.03
N LEU A 839 11.82 -26.40 1.72
CA LEU A 839 11.07 -27.13 0.69
C LEU A 839 11.57 -28.58 0.47
N LEU A 840 12.82 -28.92 0.83
CA LEU A 840 13.36 -30.27 0.67
C LEU A 840 12.75 -31.23 1.71
N THR A 841 12.65 -30.81 2.97
CA THR A 841 12.01 -31.63 4.03
C THR A 841 10.52 -31.30 4.24
N GLN A 842 10.00 -30.25 3.60
CA GLN A 842 8.67 -29.67 3.82
C GLN A 842 8.42 -29.33 5.29
N ARG A 843 9.39 -28.63 5.89
CA ARG A 843 9.36 -28.20 7.29
C ARG A 843 9.57 -26.70 7.39
N LEU A 844 8.84 -26.09 8.30
CA LEU A 844 9.07 -24.70 8.67
C LEU A 844 10.20 -24.69 9.69
N LEU A 845 11.36 -24.17 9.29
CA LEU A 845 12.44 -23.85 10.20
C LEU A 845 12.05 -22.59 10.98
N MET A 846 12.36 -22.57 12.27
CA MET A 846 12.05 -21.46 13.16
C MET A 846 13.20 -21.18 14.11
N ASP A 847 13.70 -19.95 14.14
CA ASP A 847 14.50 -19.46 15.27
C ASP A 847 13.87 -18.21 15.92
N PRO A 848 12.91 -18.41 16.84
CA PRO A 848 12.19 -17.31 17.45
C PRO A 848 13.06 -16.57 18.48
N ALA A 849 13.03 -15.24 18.40
CA ALA A 849 13.71 -14.33 19.31
C ALA A 849 12.81 -13.13 19.61
N LEU A 850 11.84 -13.29 20.52
CA LEU A 850 10.86 -12.26 20.85
C LEU A 850 11.47 -11.14 21.73
N PRO A 851 11.12 -9.86 21.47
CA PRO A 851 11.66 -8.74 22.22
C PRO A 851 11.12 -8.73 23.66
N PRO A 852 11.76 -8.01 24.61
CA PRO A 852 11.39 -8.04 26.03
C PRO A 852 9.93 -7.69 26.36
N TRP A 853 9.27 -6.90 25.51
CA TRP A 853 7.87 -6.48 25.66
C TRP A 853 6.84 -7.46 25.05
N LEU A 854 7.29 -8.54 24.40
CA LEU A 854 6.44 -9.49 23.69
C LEU A 854 6.61 -10.91 24.26
N GLU A 855 5.68 -11.33 25.12
CA GLU A 855 5.75 -12.64 25.78
C GLU A 855 5.28 -13.80 24.88
N ARG A 856 4.52 -13.51 23.82
CA ARG A 856 3.75 -14.50 23.06
C ARG A 856 3.50 -14.05 21.63
N ILE A 857 3.57 -14.99 20.70
CA ILE A 857 2.85 -14.93 19.43
C ILE A 857 2.14 -16.28 19.23
N ASP A 858 0.82 -16.24 19.06
CA ASP A 858 0.00 -17.31 18.50
C ASP A 858 -0.11 -17.10 17.00
N VAL A 859 0.08 -18.18 16.23
CA VAL A 859 -0.09 -18.21 14.78
C VAL A 859 -1.10 -19.30 14.45
N ARG A 860 -2.16 -18.97 13.72
CA ARG A 860 -3.19 -19.93 13.30
C ARG A 860 -3.36 -19.91 11.79
N ASP A 861 -3.58 -21.11 11.27
CA ASP A 861 -3.90 -21.36 9.86
C ASP A 861 -2.83 -20.80 8.91
N LEU A 862 -1.57 -20.86 9.34
CA LEU A 862 -0.39 -20.49 8.54
C LEU A 862 -0.31 -21.39 7.33
N ARG A 863 -0.51 -20.80 6.15
CA ARG A 863 -0.52 -21.51 4.87
C ARG A 863 0.91 -21.72 4.39
N VAL A 864 1.46 -22.93 4.59
CA VAL A 864 2.82 -23.30 4.19
C VAL A 864 2.83 -24.75 3.66
N PHE A 865 3.57 -25.01 2.58
CA PHE A 865 3.59 -26.31 1.88
C PHE A 865 2.19 -26.88 1.55
N GLY A 866 1.25 -26.01 1.16
CA GLY A 866 -0.12 -26.38 0.75
C GLY A 866 -1.13 -26.62 1.88
N GLU A 867 -0.71 -26.66 3.15
CA GLU A 867 -1.57 -27.02 4.30
C GLU A 867 -1.62 -25.90 5.35
N PRO A 868 -2.68 -25.83 6.19
CA PRO A 868 -2.73 -24.94 7.34
C PRO A 868 -1.91 -25.48 8.52
N LEU A 869 -1.15 -24.59 9.17
CA LEU A 869 -0.30 -24.90 10.32
C LEU A 869 -0.58 -23.92 11.47
N SER A 870 -0.76 -24.43 12.68
CA SER A 870 -1.11 -23.62 13.86
C SER A 870 -0.17 -23.92 15.04
N PHE A 871 0.39 -22.88 15.65
CA PHE A 871 1.36 -22.99 16.75
C PHE A 871 1.40 -21.74 17.63
N ARG A 872 2.15 -21.81 18.73
CA ARG A 872 2.41 -20.68 19.63
C ARG A 872 3.88 -20.63 20.00
N VAL A 873 4.50 -19.47 19.88
CA VAL A 873 5.78 -19.14 20.51
C VAL A 873 5.51 -18.44 21.84
N ARG A 874 6.27 -18.79 22.88
CA ARG A 874 6.30 -18.06 24.15
C ARG A 874 7.73 -17.74 24.56
N ARG A 875 7.94 -16.49 24.97
CA ARG A 875 9.22 -16.00 25.50
C ARG A 875 9.57 -16.69 26.82
N ARG A 876 10.84 -17.07 27.01
CA ARG A 876 11.35 -17.70 28.25
C ARG A 876 12.79 -17.28 28.54
N ALA A 877 13.19 -17.33 29.82
CA ALA A 877 14.53 -16.96 30.26
C ALA A 877 15.66 -17.86 29.73
N GLY A 878 15.35 -19.03 29.16
CA GLY A 878 16.30 -19.94 28.51
C GLY A 878 16.16 -19.98 26.98
N GLY A 879 15.67 -18.89 26.37
CA GLY A 879 15.31 -18.83 24.95
C GLY A 879 13.91 -19.37 24.66
N ASP A 880 13.37 -19.02 23.49
CA ASP A 880 11.93 -19.07 23.25
C ASP A 880 11.41 -20.46 22.91
N LYS A 881 10.18 -20.74 23.36
CA LYS A 881 9.57 -22.07 23.27
C LYS A 881 8.39 -22.10 22.30
N ILE A 882 8.55 -22.89 21.24
CA ILE A 882 7.50 -23.28 20.30
C ILE A 882 6.58 -24.34 20.96
N VAL A 883 5.28 -24.24 20.74
CA VAL A 883 4.23 -25.12 21.30
C VAL A 883 3.17 -25.41 20.24
N GLY A 884 2.59 -26.62 20.25
CA GLY A 884 1.48 -27.03 19.37
C GLY A 884 1.90 -27.63 18.02
N ALA A 885 3.02 -27.19 17.46
CA ALA A 885 3.50 -27.62 16.15
C ALA A 885 4.00 -29.08 16.11
N ARG A 886 3.13 -30.03 15.77
CA ARG A 886 3.50 -31.45 15.62
C ARG A 886 4.24 -31.70 14.30
N GLY A 887 5.53 -32.02 14.37
CA GLY A 887 6.31 -32.67 13.30
C GLY A 887 6.70 -31.82 12.06
N ARG A 888 5.92 -30.80 11.69
CA ARG A 888 6.18 -29.91 10.55
C ARG A 888 6.93 -28.62 10.89
N VAL A 889 7.09 -28.28 12.17
CA VAL A 889 8.02 -27.23 12.61
C VAL A 889 9.24 -27.88 13.22
N VAL A 890 10.41 -27.37 12.88
CA VAL A 890 11.69 -27.72 13.49
C VAL A 890 12.35 -26.42 13.94
N ARG A 891 12.84 -26.37 15.18
CA ARG A 891 13.69 -25.24 15.58
C ARG A 891 14.96 -25.31 14.73
N ALA A 892 15.38 -24.19 14.15
CA ALA A 892 16.68 -24.13 13.48
C ALA A 892 17.77 -24.64 14.44
N GLY A 893 18.67 -25.50 13.94
CA GLY A 893 19.94 -25.69 14.61
C GLY A 893 20.78 -24.41 14.47
N VAL A 894 21.82 -24.27 15.28
CA VAL A 894 22.85 -23.24 15.04
C VAL A 894 23.67 -23.66 13.82
N ALA A 895 23.09 -23.45 12.64
CA ALA A 895 23.71 -23.64 11.36
C ALA A 895 24.39 -22.33 10.95
N SER A 896 25.71 -22.38 10.71
CA SER A 896 26.40 -21.26 10.07
C SER A 896 25.79 -20.97 8.68
N PRO A 897 25.75 -19.70 8.23
CA PRO A 897 25.35 -19.36 6.86
C PRO A 897 26.15 -20.14 5.80
N ALA A 898 25.51 -20.46 4.67
CA ALA A 898 26.02 -21.34 3.60
C ALA A 898 25.58 -20.92 2.18
#